data_AF-F0SMN8-F1
#
_entry.id   AF-F0SMN8-F1
#
_cell.length_a   1.000
_cell.length_b   1.000
_cell.length_c   1.000
_cell.angle_alpha   90.00
_cell.angle_beta   90.00
_cell.angle_gamma   90.00
#
_symmetry.space_group_name_H-M   'P 1'
#
loop_
_entity.id
_entity.type
_entity.pdbx_description
1 polymer ?
#
loop_
_entity_poly.entity_id
_entity_poly.type
_entity_poly.pdbx_seq_one_letter_code
_entity_poly.pdbx_strand_id
1 'polypeptide(L)'
;MLDQGRLAFRGFRCDACHAGGSGQSPLQAPDLTRVNSQLTADWIINKLTSPAGATDRMPELGLTAAEAADIARFLQLSSKDELSLKKQTVKKEEEDRKAGELLVRSTGCLVCHEIGKLGESGLFGGGTLDGVGSKRSREWLAEWLKNPARLNPHHRMPQFQLSDTQRRQISVYLSGLSAEKTKQHNLDDASVERGRKLVAQHNCAACHNLPGNIKKPKPIAIAKADSASSCLRSNENAKSHRPYYSQAPAEALEAWIGQKQTHQGQLAAVELGRDLLVEKNCLDCHPRDRFRGAVELAGDLAKADKRLAGQSQGLIPPDLTAVGDRLQDEALAKAVSGQQPRRLPWLSVQMPRFNHSEQELAALTDYLIGHDRLPDGIPDERLKLNQPELPASEELLVGRELTGGRAFNCIACHKMGDYEPRNTALGTKGSNLLGVAGRLRPEYFLRWTMSPIRVVPGMEMPSFNRHKPGFPLESLNGQLSAIWRAVNDPTFTAPSNPTVVEQYWVTQPGEPARIVRDVFELKPSPTKDRTFVPRPLAVGFKNGHSVLFDLDAAAVRGWTFGDFAFQQTEGKSWYWYMAGAPLAGPWTQESDWSLRNANDSGASPILPVKADSRCAHLISYREAGDGVQFEYQLPFNVQGEQAIVRVTETWTPLAAEGRVSGWRRDVSAAGVPAGYTLELQHLASRVLLGEPRLQTASAAIALEAGQSQSLRLTSQNGKQVAQVDYLASVGQRSTQPFPEKPTPEDKPGALVGLPGFEGKRLPLPKPIMPTGLAWNEQGDLLMTSLKGDVFSVRDTDGDGIPETTQRLAAGLSAPFGITAEGDEVLVVHKPEVIALQPDGTRRIVADGWGHSDNYHDWVTGFARDASGRPFIATGSNYSQKGRPEEMSRYRGAVLELGSDRNVTPIANELRYPIGIAADPQGRIFTSDQQGVQNTFNEINHIQAGRSYGVPALHDDPQPETRAAIQIPHPWTRSVNGIFFLDDQVASGPLAPFVGHGVGCEYNNRFLVRFSFDEVNGELQGACYGLTESIENLTPDSNLLLGPMCGGVGPDGKIYVGSIYDSGWLGGQNVGEVVQLTPTKLPNGIREVRAIKDGFEIELLEPLDESYLKDAKNYELSGYTRVWQGSYGTPDSGRYRPEVTSVDVTDSGRIVRLHVDELKPQFVYDLRLLNRDDLFPATAYYTMNQIPGQKSTAEE
;
A
#
# COMPACT_ATOMS: atom_id res chain seq x y z
N MET A 1 26.26 -22.96 -13.46
CA MET A 1 27.06 -24.12 -13.01
C MET A 1 28.46 -23.71 -12.52
N LEU A 2 29.31 -23.05 -13.32
CA LEU A 2 30.67 -22.65 -12.88
C LEU A 2 30.70 -21.67 -11.69
N ASP A 3 29.87 -20.63 -11.70
CA ASP A 3 29.76 -19.69 -10.57
C ASP A 3 29.33 -20.39 -9.27
N GLN A 4 28.39 -21.32 -9.36
CA GLN A 4 27.95 -22.15 -8.24
C GLN A 4 29.10 -23.03 -7.71
N GLY A 5 29.89 -23.63 -8.61
CA GLY A 5 31.07 -24.42 -8.24
C GLY A 5 32.15 -23.60 -7.55
N ARG A 6 32.43 -22.40 -8.05
CA ARG A 6 33.38 -21.44 -7.46
C ARG A 6 32.96 -21.01 -6.06
N LEU A 7 31.70 -20.61 -5.87
CA LEU A 7 31.16 -20.24 -4.56
C LEU A 7 31.16 -21.44 -3.60
N ALA A 8 30.72 -22.61 -4.06
CA ALA A 8 30.75 -23.84 -3.27
C ALA A 8 32.17 -24.21 -2.82
N PHE A 9 33.17 -24.05 -3.68
CA PHE A 9 34.57 -24.34 -3.37
C PHE A 9 35.05 -23.54 -2.15
N ARG A 10 34.59 -22.28 -2.05
CA ARG A 10 34.86 -21.41 -0.91
C ARG A 10 33.97 -21.71 0.29
N GLY A 11 32.66 -21.90 0.09
CA GLY A 11 31.69 -22.16 1.15
C GLY A 11 31.99 -23.44 1.96
N PHE A 12 32.49 -24.48 1.29
CA PHE A 12 32.95 -25.73 1.91
C PHE A 12 34.42 -25.72 2.34
N ARG A 13 35.12 -24.59 2.15
CA ARG A 13 36.53 -24.37 2.52
C ARG A 13 37.50 -25.35 1.85
N CYS A 14 37.24 -25.72 0.60
CA CYS A 14 38.13 -26.60 -0.15
C CYS A 14 39.53 -25.99 -0.29
N ASP A 15 39.62 -24.66 -0.32
CA ASP A 15 40.86 -23.88 -0.34
C ASP A 15 41.71 -23.96 0.95
N ALA A 16 41.14 -24.43 2.07
CA ALA A 16 41.91 -24.70 3.29
C ALA A 16 42.88 -25.88 3.11
N CYS A 17 42.51 -26.85 2.27
CA CYS A 17 43.33 -28.02 1.94
C CYS A 17 43.94 -27.94 0.54
N HIS A 18 43.35 -27.15 -0.38
CA HIS A 18 43.74 -27.15 -1.78
C HIS A 18 44.20 -25.80 -2.33
N ALA A 19 45.39 -25.78 -2.94
CA ALA A 19 45.95 -24.60 -3.60
C ALA A 19 45.28 -24.31 -4.96
N GLY A 20 45.10 -23.02 -5.28
CA GLY A 20 44.80 -22.52 -6.64
C GLY A 20 43.33 -22.55 -7.06
N GLY A 21 42.40 -22.11 -6.19
CA GLY A 21 40.96 -22.16 -6.47
C GLY A 21 40.24 -20.82 -6.67
N SER A 22 40.56 -19.76 -5.92
CA SER A 22 39.72 -18.54 -5.92
C SER A 22 40.50 -17.21 -5.83
N GLY A 23 41.83 -17.23 -5.75
CA GLY A 23 42.64 -16.01 -5.62
C GLY A 23 42.50 -15.24 -4.29
N GLN A 24 41.72 -15.73 -3.31
CA GLN A 24 41.58 -15.13 -1.97
C GLN A 24 41.97 -16.12 -0.84
N SER A 25 42.09 -15.61 0.39
CA SER A 25 42.41 -16.43 1.56
C SER A 25 41.25 -17.37 1.94
N PRO A 26 41.52 -18.59 2.47
CA PRO A 26 40.48 -19.52 2.89
C PRO A 26 39.60 -18.99 4.03
N LEU A 27 38.29 -19.17 3.90
CA LEU A 27 37.34 -18.88 4.98
C LEU A 27 37.68 -19.74 6.21
N GLN A 28 37.89 -19.10 7.36
CA GLN A 28 38.24 -19.82 8.60
C GLN A 28 37.01 -20.48 9.22
N ALA A 29 37.21 -21.65 9.85
CA ALA A 29 36.22 -22.31 10.69
C ALA A 29 36.19 -21.72 12.10
N PRO A 30 35.13 -22.00 12.91
CA PRO A 30 35.05 -21.48 14.26
C PRO A 30 36.32 -21.74 15.06
N ASP A 31 36.79 -20.73 15.78
CA ASP A 31 37.94 -20.85 16.67
C ASP A 31 37.58 -21.77 17.84
N LEU A 32 38.30 -22.88 18.00
CA LEU A 32 38.07 -23.88 19.04
C LEU A 32 39.08 -23.74 20.18
N THR A 33 39.79 -22.62 20.33
CA THR A 33 40.76 -22.46 21.43
C THR A 33 40.09 -22.21 22.80
N ARG A 34 38.78 -21.96 22.83
CA ARG A 34 37.97 -21.64 24.02
C ARG A 34 36.65 -22.43 24.06
N VAL A 35 36.72 -23.76 24.00
CA VAL A 35 35.54 -24.64 23.92
C VAL A 35 34.77 -24.71 25.24
N ASN A 36 35.46 -24.72 26.39
CA ASN A 36 34.86 -24.81 27.75
C ASN A 36 33.77 -23.76 28.04
N SER A 37 33.92 -22.54 27.51
CA SER A 37 33.01 -21.40 27.64
C SER A 37 31.98 -21.31 26.51
N GLN A 38 32.04 -22.25 25.56
CA GLN A 38 31.33 -22.16 24.29
C GLN A 38 30.40 -23.35 24.03
N LEU A 39 30.88 -24.59 24.16
CA LEU A 39 30.16 -25.77 23.70
C LEU A 39 30.15 -26.87 24.77
N THR A 40 29.02 -27.58 24.87
CA THR A 40 28.90 -28.77 25.73
C THR A 40 29.58 -29.98 25.07
N ALA A 41 30.05 -30.95 25.87
CA ALA A 41 30.67 -32.18 25.36
C ALA A 41 29.70 -32.93 24.43
N ASP A 42 28.45 -33.10 24.88
CA ASP A 42 27.41 -33.82 24.14
C ASP A 42 27.12 -33.17 22.79
N TRP A 43 27.12 -31.84 22.72
CA TRP A 43 26.96 -31.15 21.44
C TRP A 43 28.11 -31.44 20.48
N ILE A 44 29.36 -31.47 20.97
CA ILE A 44 30.54 -31.78 20.15
C ILE A 44 30.46 -33.23 19.66
N ILE A 45 30.11 -34.17 20.54
CA ILE A 45 29.97 -35.60 20.20
C ILE A 45 28.91 -35.78 19.12
N ASN A 46 27.71 -35.22 19.33
CA ASN A 46 26.63 -35.28 18.36
C ASN A 46 27.06 -34.62 17.04
N LYS A 47 27.76 -33.48 17.09
CA LYS A 47 28.22 -32.79 15.88
C LYS A 47 29.21 -33.60 15.03
N LEU A 48 30.05 -34.42 15.67
CA LEU A 48 31.08 -35.22 15.02
C LEU A 48 30.58 -36.58 14.51
N THR A 49 29.43 -37.04 15.01
CA THR A 49 28.88 -38.37 14.74
C THR A 49 27.61 -38.36 13.89
N SER A 50 26.82 -37.29 13.98
CA SER A 50 25.62 -37.14 13.16
C SER A 50 25.97 -36.86 11.70
N PRO A 51 25.15 -37.35 10.74
CA PRO A 51 25.24 -36.93 9.35
C PRO A 51 25.17 -35.41 9.22
N ALA A 52 25.86 -34.85 8.23
CA ALA A 52 25.83 -33.41 8.00
C ALA A 52 24.42 -32.98 7.58
N GLY A 53 23.80 -32.05 8.31
CA GLY A 53 22.53 -31.45 7.91
C GLY A 53 22.70 -30.54 6.67
N ALA A 54 21.60 -30.17 6.01
CA ALA A 54 21.63 -29.35 4.79
C ALA A 54 22.43 -28.03 4.93
N THR A 55 22.41 -27.42 6.12
CA THR A 55 23.12 -26.17 6.42
C THR A 55 24.56 -26.36 6.88
N ASP A 56 25.02 -27.60 7.06
CA ASP A 56 26.34 -27.89 7.58
C ASP A 56 27.43 -27.77 6.51
N ARG A 57 28.55 -27.16 6.93
CA ARG A 57 29.77 -27.02 6.10
C ARG A 57 30.94 -27.82 6.67
N MET A 58 30.72 -28.49 7.80
CA MET A 58 31.69 -29.42 8.38
C MET A 58 31.52 -30.77 7.68
N PRO A 59 32.60 -31.39 7.18
CA PRO A 59 32.50 -32.69 6.53
C PRO A 59 32.19 -33.79 7.53
N GLU A 60 31.61 -34.87 7.02
CA GLU A 60 31.48 -36.13 7.73
C GLU A 60 32.87 -36.79 7.84
N LEU A 61 33.25 -37.15 9.06
CA LEU A 61 34.57 -37.72 9.36
C LEU A 61 34.54 -39.24 9.61
N GLY A 62 33.35 -39.83 9.69
CA GLY A 62 33.17 -41.27 9.96
C GLY A 62 33.60 -41.70 11.37
N LEU A 63 33.55 -40.78 12.34
CA LEU A 63 33.96 -41.03 13.73
C LEU A 63 32.93 -41.85 14.50
N THR A 64 33.40 -42.76 15.35
CA THR A 64 32.56 -43.42 16.36
C THR A 64 32.26 -42.47 17.53
N ALA A 65 31.20 -42.77 18.30
CA ALA A 65 30.85 -41.99 19.49
C ALA A 65 31.99 -41.92 20.53
N ALA A 66 32.79 -42.98 20.65
CA ALA A 66 33.95 -43.01 21.55
C ALA A 66 35.06 -42.07 21.07
N GLU A 67 35.39 -42.10 19.77
CA GLU A 67 36.41 -41.21 19.18
C GLU A 67 35.97 -39.74 19.26
N ALA A 68 34.70 -39.46 19.00
CA ALA A 68 34.13 -38.12 19.16
C ALA A 68 34.18 -37.62 20.61
N ALA A 69 33.98 -38.51 21.59
CA ALA A 69 34.08 -38.17 23.00
C ALA A 69 35.53 -37.88 23.45
N ASP A 70 36.51 -38.64 22.94
CA ASP A 70 37.93 -38.37 23.14
C ASP A 70 38.31 -36.98 22.59
N ILE A 71 37.84 -36.63 21.38
CA ILE A 71 38.04 -35.29 20.78
C ILE A 71 37.39 -34.19 21.65
N ALA A 72 36.14 -34.39 22.07
CA ALA A 72 35.43 -33.43 22.93
C ALA A 72 36.18 -33.19 24.25
N ARG A 73 36.72 -34.25 24.88
CA ARG A 73 37.52 -34.15 26.10
C ARG A 73 38.81 -33.37 25.89
N PHE A 74 39.54 -33.68 24.82
CA PHE A 74 40.76 -32.96 24.45
C PHE A 74 40.50 -31.46 24.29
N LEU A 75 39.46 -31.09 23.55
CA LEU A 75 39.09 -29.70 23.32
C LEU A 75 38.72 -28.99 24.62
N GLN A 76 37.96 -29.62 25.52
CA GLN A 76 37.55 -29.02 26.78
C GLN A 76 38.71 -28.78 27.75
N LEU A 77 39.59 -29.77 27.95
CA LEU A 77 40.71 -29.64 28.90
C LEU A 77 41.88 -28.83 28.37
N SER A 78 42.06 -28.75 27.06
CA SER A 78 43.14 -27.98 26.44
C SER A 78 42.73 -26.53 26.15
N SER A 79 41.47 -26.16 26.38
CA SER A 79 40.94 -24.81 26.13
C SER A 79 41.58 -23.76 27.02
N LYS A 80 41.66 -22.52 26.50
CA LYS A 80 42.04 -21.34 27.29
C LYS A 80 40.97 -21.01 28.35
N ASP A 81 41.32 -20.14 29.31
CA ASP A 81 40.45 -19.73 30.42
C ASP A 81 39.07 -19.25 29.98
N GLU A 82 38.09 -19.49 30.86
CA GLU A 82 36.68 -19.16 30.66
C GLU A 82 36.47 -17.64 30.56
N LEU A 83 35.64 -17.20 29.61
CA LEU A 83 35.25 -15.80 29.49
C LEU A 83 34.23 -15.43 30.58
N SER A 84 34.53 -14.40 31.38
CA SER A 84 33.56 -13.83 32.32
C SER A 84 32.43 -13.10 31.57
N LEU A 85 31.22 -13.65 31.63
CA LEU A 85 30.00 -13.09 31.03
C LEU A 85 29.08 -12.48 32.10
N LYS A 86 28.43 -11.36 31.74
CA LYS A 86 27.54 -10.64 32.65
C LYS A 86 26.19 -11.37 32.75
N LYS A 87 25.78 -11.74 33.97
CA LYS A 87 24.45 -12.32 34.24
C LYS A 87 23.33 -11.37 33.83
N GLN A 88 22.26 -11.91 33.24
CA GLN A 88 21.09 -11.13 32.86
C GLN A 88 19.96 -11.23 33.90
N THR A 89 19.40 -10.09 34.30
CA THR A 89 18.21 -10.04 35.15
C THR A 89 16.94 -10.07 34.30
N VAL A 90 16.03 -11.00 34.54
CA VAL A 90 14.74 -11.12 33.84
C VAL A 90 13.62 -11.02 34.86
N LYS A 91 12.74 -10.02 34.69
CA LYS A 91 11.59 -9.80 35.59
C LYS A 91 10.28 -10.35 35.02
N LYS A 92 10.14 -10.38 33.70
CA LYS A 92 8.90 -10.72 32.99
C LYS A 92 9.17 -11.68 31.83
N GLU A 93 9.52 -12.91 32.17
CA GLU A 93 10.07 -13.87 31.22
C GLU A 93 9.12 -14.19 30.05
N GLU A 94 7.82 -14.32 30.29
CA GLU A 94 6.85 -14.60 29.23
C GLU A 94 6.68 -13.43 28.24
N GLU A 95 6.54 -12.21 28.76
CA GLU A 95 6.46 -11.00 27.92
C GLU A 95 7.75 -10.84 27.09
N ASP A 96 8.90 -11.07 27.71
CA ASP A 96 10.19 -10.99 27.03
C ASP A 96 10.38 -12.09 25.99
N ARG A 97 9.85 -13.30 26.22
CA ARG A 97 9.87 -14.40 25.26
C ARG A 97 9.03 -14.05 24.04
N LYS A 98 7.80 -13.57 24.21
CA LYS A 98 6.91 -13.15 23.10
C LYS A 98 7.49 -11.97 22.33
N ALA A 99 8.10 -11.00 23.01
CA ALA A 99 8.80 -9.88 22.39
C ALA A 99 10.08 -10.34 21.65
N GLY A 100 10.82 -11.27 22.24
CA GLY A 100 12.03 -11.86 21.66
C GLY A 100 11.75 -12.64 20.39
N GLU A 101 10.68 -13.43 20.37
CA GLU A 101 10.20 -14.14 19.17
C GLU A 101 9.88 -13.15 18.04
N LEU A 102 9.10 -12.11 18.33
CA LEU A 102 8.77 -11.07 17.35
C LEU A 102 10.02 -10.38 16.82
N LEU A 103 10.97 -10.03 17.70
CA LEU A 103 12.22 -9.40 17.30
C LEU A 103 13.05 -10.31 16.37
N VAL A 104 13.19 -11.60 16.67
CA VAL A 104 13.91 -12.56 15.81
C VAL A 104 13.28 -12.63 14.42
N ARG A 105 11.94 -12.62 14.35
CA ARG A 105 11.21 -12.58 13.08
C ARG A 105 11.36 -11.25 12.34
N SER A 106 11.39 -10.12 13.05
CA SER A 106 11.28 -8.81 12.43
C SER A 106 12.61 -8.10 12.15
N THR A 107 13.70 -8.41 12.85
CA THR A 107 14.97 -7.66 12.73
C THR A 107 15.89 -8.13 11.61
N GLY A 108 15.55 -9.24 10.94
CA GLY A 108 16.35 -9.84 9.86
C GLY A 108 17.19 -11.05 10.28
N CYS A 109 16.98 -11.62 11.47
CA CYS A 109 17.74 -12.81 11.90
C CYS A 109 17.48 -14.01 10.98
N LEU A 110 16.23 -14.19 10.55
CA LEU A 110 15.78 -15.32 9.74
C LEU A 110 16.20 -15.26 8.26
N VAL A 111 16.88 -14.19 7.83
CA VAL A 111 17.51 -14.11 6.51
C VAL A 111 18.75 -15.02 6.44
N CYS A 112 19.44 -15.18 7.57
CA CYS A 112 20.61 -16.05 7.66
C CYS A 112 20.32 -17.34 8.43
N HIS A 113 19.33 -17.30 9.32
CA HIS A 113 19.01 -18.40 10.23
C HIS A 113 17.66 -19.02 9.91
N GLU A 114 17.52 -20.30 10.24
CA GLU A 114 16.26 -21.03 10.17
C GLU A 114 15.74 -21.32 11.59
N ILE A 115 14.44 -21.23 11.81
CA ILE A 115 13.74 -21.71 13.01
C ILE A 115 12.46 -22.43 12.58
N GLY A 116 12.38 -23.73 12.85
CA GLY A 116 11.26 -24.56 12.41
C GLY A 116 11.15 -24.59 10.88
N LYS A 117 10.10 -23.97 10.33
CA LYS A 117 9.89 -23.85 8.87
C LYS A 117 10.09 -22.42 8.34
N LEU A 118 10.58 -21.51 9.18
CA LEU A 118 10.73 -20.09 8.84
C LEU A 118 12.20 -19.73 8.67
N GLY A 119 12.49 -18.95 7.61
CA GLY A 119 13.85 -18.60 7.23
C GLY A 119 14.50 -19.68 6.35
N GLU A 120 15.65 -19.33 5.78
CA GLU A 120 16.51 -20.25 5.05
C GLU A 120 17.96 -19.96 5.42
N SER A 121 18.81 -20.98 5.36
CA SER A 121 20.25 -20.81 5.54
C SER A 121 21.01 -21.34 4.34
N GLY A 122 21.31 -20.44 3.40
CA GLY A 122 22.10 -20.74 2.20
C GLY A 122 23.54 -21.18 2.47
N LEU A 123 24.34 -21.29 1.41
CA LEU A 123 25.75 -21.70 1.47
C LEU A 123 26.55 -20.93 2.53
N PHE A 124 26.24 -19.64 2.65
CA PHE A 124 26.87 -18.66 3.51
C PHE A 124 25.96 -18.24 4.68
N GLY A 125 24.87 -18.96 4.97
CA GLY A 125 23.96 -18.71 6.09
C GLY A 125 24.54 -18.95 7.48
N GLY A 126 23.72 -18.67 8.49
CA GLY A 126 23.97 -18.85 9.93
C GLY A 126 23.53 -20.20 10.50
N GLY A 127 22.84 -21.03 9.71
CA GLY A 127 22.31 -22.34 10.10
C GLY A 127 21.06 -22.27 10.98
N THR A 128 20.50 -23.44 11.29
CA THR A 128 19.33 -23.54 12.18
C THR A 128 19.65 -23.08 13.60
N LEU A 129 18.69 -22.38 14.22
CA LEU A 129 18.67 -22.00 15.63
C LEU A 129 17.77 -22.92 16.47
N ASP A 130 17.19 -23.97 15.88
CA ASP A 130 16.45 -24.97 16.63
C ASP A 130 17.37 -25.67 17.63
N GLY A 131 16.90 -25.81 18.87
CA GLY A 131 17.71 -26.42 19.93
C GLY A 131 18.89 -25.56 20.41
N VAL A 132 19.05 -24.30 19.97
CA VAL A 132 20.20 -23.45 20.33
C VAL A 132 20.34 -23.26 21.86
N GLY A 133 19.24 -23.31 22.62
CA GLY A 133 19.24 -23.24 24.07
C GLY A 133 19.97 -24.41 24.75
N SER A 134 20.03 -25.58 24.11
CA SER A 134 20.82 -26.72 24.58
C SER A 134 22.32 -26.56 24.31
N LYS A 135 22.69 -25.66 23.39
CA LYS A 135 24.07 -25.39 22.97
C LYS A 135 24.68 -24.19 23.69
N ARG A 136 23.89 -23.14 23.94
CA ARG A 136 24.37 -21.82 24.40
C ARG A 136 23.54 -21.29 25.56
N SER A 137 24.20 -20.72 26.56
CA SER A 137 23.52 -20.02 27.66
C SER A 137 22.93 -18.68 27.22
N ARG A 138 22.00 -18.15 28.01
CA ARG A 138 21.41 -16.83 27.81
C ARG A 138 22.46 -15.72 27.81
N GLU A 139 23.42 -15.77 28.74
CA GLU A 139 24.53 -14.81 28.84
C GLU A 139 25.44 -14.88 27.61
N TRP A 140 25.68 -16.08 27.09
CA TRP A 140 26.46 -16.27 25.87
C TRP A 140 25.75 -15.65 24.66
N LEU A 141 24.45 -15.91 24.51
CA LEU A 141 23.64 -15.35 23.41
C LEU A 141 23.61 -13.81 23.47
N ALA A 142 23.50 -13.25 24.67
CA ALA A 142 23.53 -11.81 24.86
C ALA A 142 24.86 -11.17 24.46
N GLU A 143 25.99 -11.79 24.84
CA GLU A 143 27.32 -11.31 24.44
C GLU A 143 27.56 -11.55 22.95
N TRP A 144 27.06 -12.66 22.37
CA TRP A 144 27.15 -12.93 20.94
C TRP A 144 26.45 -11.87 20.09
N LEU A 145 25.25 -11.44 20.51
CA LEU A 145 24.51 -10.36 19.86
C LEU A 145 25.18 -8.99 20.03
N LYS A 146 26.03 -8.82 21.05
CA LYS A 146 26.71 -7.57 21.37
C LYS A 146 28.10 -7.46 20.73
N ASN A 147 28.93 -8.47 20.87
CA ASN A 147 30.32 -8.50 20.40
C ASN A 147 30.75 -9.95 20.08
N PRO A 148 30.34 -10.47 18.91
CA PRO A 148 30.63 -11.86 18.52
C PRO A 148 32.14 -12.14 18.38
N ALA A 149 32.94 -11.16 17.97
CA ALA A 149 34.40 -11.27 17.84
C ALA A 149 35.11 -11.59 19.17
N ARG A 150 34.54 -11.17 20.30
CA ARG A 150 35.06 -11.50 21.63
C ARG A 150 34.93 -13.00 21.95
N LEU A 151 33.88 -13.64 21.43
CA LEU A 151 33.62 -15.07 21.65
C LEU A 151 34.34 -15.92 20.58
N ASN A 152 34.25 -15.52 19.31
CA ASN A 152 34.93 -16.20 18.21
C ASN A 152 35.42 -15.16 17.19
N PRO A 153 36.74 -14.94 17.05
CA PRO A 153 37.28 -13.94 16.12
C PRO A 153 37.02 -14.27 14.63
N HIS A 154 36.72 -15.53 14.30
CA HIS A 154 36.41 -15.99 12.94
C HIS A 154 34.90 -16.12 12.69
N HIS A 155 34.08 -15.39 13.45
CA HIS A 155 32.63 -15.38 13.24
C HIS A 155 32.25 -14.69 11.93
N ARG A 156 31.09 -15.08 11.41
CA ARG A 156 30.44 -14.39 10.28
C ARG A 156 29.19 -13.61 10.69
N MET A 157 28.72 -13.78 11.94
CA MET A 157 27.56 -13.07 12.48
C MET A 157 27.81 -11.55 12.45
N PRO A 158 27.02 -10.75 11.72
CA PRO A 158 27.19 -9.31 11.72
C PRO A 158 26.63 -8.71 13.03
N GLN A 159 27.04 -7.49 13.35
CA GLN A 159 26.67 -6.85 14.60
C GLN A 159 25.42 -5.98 14.42
N PHE A 160 24.34 -6.30 15.13
CA PHE A 160 23.10 -5.52 15.10
C PHE A 160 23.11 -4.41 16.16
N GLN A 161 22.51 -3.25 15.83
CA GLN A 161 22.38 -2.12 16.75
C GLN A 161 21.17 -2.28 17.68
N LEU A 162 21.21 -3.32 18.52
CA LEU A 162 20.13 -3.64 19.46
C LEU A 162 20.27 -2.85 20.78
N SER A 163 19.16 -2.53 21.43
CA SER A 163 19.17 -2.05 22.82
C SER A 163 19.45 -3.19 23.80
N ASP A 164 19.80 -2.87 25.05
CA ASP A 164 19.96 -3.89 26.10
C ASP A 164 18.68 -4.69 26.34
N THR A 165 17.51 -4.04 26.23
CA THR A 165 16.20 -4.69 26.34
C THR A 165 15.98 -5.68 25.20
N GLN A 166 16.22 -5.27 23.95
CA GLN A 166 16.05 -6.15 22.78
C GLN A 166 17.00 -7.35 22.83
N ARG A 167 18.28 -7.13 23.16
CA ARG A 167 19.25 -8.22 23.34
C ARG A 167 18.78 -9.24 24.37
N ARG A 168 18.30 -8.77 25.51
CA ARG A 168 17.75 -9.63 26.58
C ARG A 168 16.53 -10.42 26.10
N GLN A 169 15.57 -9.76 25.44
CA GLN A 169 14.37 -10.41 24.92
C GLN A 169 14.70 -11.51 23.90
N ILE A 170 15.57 -11.23 22.94
CA ILE A 170 16.04 -12.22 21.96
C ILE A 170 16.76 -13.37 22.67
N SER A 171 17.64 -13.06 23.65
CA SER A 171 18.39 -14.09 24.38
C SER A 171 17.47 -15.00 25.21
N VAL A 172 16.43 -14.43 25.83
CA VAL A 172 15.40 -15.20 26.56
C VAL A 172 14.69 -16.18 25.61
N TYR A 173 14.19 -15.68 24.47
CA TYR A 173 13.53 -16.51 23.47
C TYR A 173 14.42 -17.63 22.95
N LEU A 174 15.62 -17.32 22.46
CA LEU A 174 16.55 -18.31 21.89
C LEU A 174 17.01 -19.34 22.94
N SER A 175 17.24 -18.92 24.20
CA SER A 175 17.58 -19.86 25.27
C SER A 175 16.44 -20.85 25.60
N GLY A 176 15.19 -20.47 25.29
CA GLY A 176 14.02 -21.33 25.45
C GLY A 176 13.89 -22.42 24.37
N LEU A 177 14.60 -22.30 23.24
CA LEU A 177 14.60 -23.30 22.17
C LEU A 177 15.57 -24.45 22.52
N SER A 178 15.24 -25.27 23.51
CA SER A 178 16.10 -26.39 23.95
C SER A 178 15.55 -27.74 23.45
N ALA A 179 16.44 -28.63 22.98
CA ALA A 179 16.18 -30.05 22.73
C ALA A 179 16.45 -30.90 23.99
N GLU A 180 16.02 -32.17 24.00
CA GLU A 180 16.19 -33.10 25.14
C GLU A 180 17.65 -33.23 25.61
N LYS A 181 17.84 -33.41 26.93
CA LYS A 181 19.16 -33.52 27.56
C LYS A 181 19.77 -34.91 27.30
N THR A 182 20.93 -34.95 26.67
CA THR A 182 21.73 -36.19 26.49
C THR A 182 22.54 -36.56 27.74
N LYS A 183 22.95 -37.83 27.82
CA LYS A 183 23.63 -38.45 28.99
C LYS A 183 25.10 -38.03 29.08
N GLN A 184 25.56 -37.78 30.31
CA GLN A 184 26.98 -37.53 30.62
C GLN A 184 27.88 -38.72 30.26
N HIS A 185 28.96 -38.46 29.54
CA HIS A 185 30.04 -39.40 29.29
C HIS A 185 31.14 -39.28 30.35
N ASN A 186 31.53 -40.39 31.00
CA ASN A 186 32.68 -40.44 31.91
C ASN A 186 33.97 -40.55 31.09
N LEU A 187 34.85 -39.56 31.17
CA LEU A 187 36.06 -39.46 30.33
C LEU A 187 37.30 -39.36 31.23
N ASP A 188 38.23 -40.31 31.06
CA ASP A 188 39.50 -40.44 31.80
C ASP A 188 40.62 -39.57 31.19
N ASP A 189 41.75 -39.41 31.90
CA ASP A 189 42.88 -38.58 31.42
C ASP A 189 43.58 -39.16 30.17
N ALA A 190 43.46 -40.47 29.94
CA ALA A 190 43.97 -41.14 28.73
C ALA A 190 43.20 -40.71 27.46
N SER A 191 41.96 -40.23 27.61
CA SER A 191 41.11 -39.72 26.53
C SER A 191 41.66 -38.45 25.86
N VAL A 192 42.41 -37.61 26.59
CA VAL A 192 42.96 -36.35 26.06
C VAL A 192 44.01 -36.59 24.97
N GLU A 193 44.93 -37.53 25.19
CA GLU A 193 45.99 -37.83 24.22
C GLU A 193 45.45 -38.57 22.98
N ARG A 194 44.45 -39.45 23.16
CA ARG A 194 43.74 -40.07 22.03
C ARG A 194 43.01 -39.03 21.20
N GLY A 195 42.28 -38.12 21.85
CA GLY A 195 41.60 -37.00 21.20
C GLY A 195 42.57 -36.10 20.41
N ARG A 196 43.74 -35.79 20.99
CA ARG A 196 44.79 -35.01 20.31
C ARG A 196 45.28 -35.68 19.03
N LYS A 197 45.50 -37.00 19.06
CA LYS A 197 45.91 -37.77 17.88
C LYS A 197 44.83 -37.80 16.81
N LEU A 198 43.56 -37.99 17.19
CA LEU A 198 42.43 -37.98 16.26
C LEU A 198 42.28 -36.62 15.57
N VAL A 199 42.37 -35.52 16.31
CA VAL A 199 42.33 -34.14 15.77
C VAL A 199 43.45 -33.90 14.74
N ALA A 200 44.64 -34.45 14.97
CA ALA A 200 45.75 -34.37 14.02
C ALA A 200 45.54 -35.28 12.79
N GLN A 201 45.06 -36.51 12.99
CA GLN A 201 44.80 -37.49 11.92
C GLN A 201 43.74 -37.01 10.92
N HIS A 202 42.66 -36.39 11.42
CA HIS A 202 41.60 -35.82 10.58
C HIS A 202 41.90 -34.41 10.06
N ASN A 203 43.14 -33.91 10.22
CA ASN A 203 43.57 -32.60 9.77
C ASN A 203 42.63 -31.45 10.19
N CYS A 204 42.04 -31.52 11.38
CA CYS A 204 41.09 -30.50 11.84
C CYS A 204 41.70 -29.09 11.84
N ALA A 205 43.03 -28.99 12.01
CA ALA A 205 43.80 -27.74 11.97
C ALA A 205 43.86 -27.06 10.57
N ALA A 206 43.46 -27.76 9.50
CA ALA A 206 43.34 -27.15 8.17
C ALA A 206 42.30 -26.02 8.18
N CYS A 207 41.18 -26.23 8.87
CA CYS A 207 40.06 -25.29 8.91
C CYS A 207 39.94 -24.57 10.27
N HIS A 208 40.21 -25.25 11.38
CA HIS A 208 40.03 -24.72 12.73
C HIS A 208 41.32 -24.23 13.37
N ASN A 209 41.21 -23.17 14.16
CA ASN A 209 42.19 -22.87 15.21
C ASN A 209 41.93 -23.78 16.41
N LEU A 210 42.95 -24.50 16.86
CA LEU A 210 42.83 -25.54 17.90
C LEU A 210 43.72 -25.25 19.12
N PRO A 211 43.33 -25.69 20.31
CA PRO A 211 44.17 -25.64 21.50
C PRO A 211 45.34 -26.63 21.41
N GLY A 212 46.35 -26.51 22.30
CA GLY A 212 47.45 -27.48 22.40
C GLY A 212 48.49 -27.44 21.28
N ASN A 213 48.60 -26.31 20.56
CA ASN A 213 49.61 -26.04 19.51
C ASN A 213 49.67 -27.09 18.38
N ILE A 214 48.51 -27.53 17.88
CA ILE A 214 48.43 -28.40 16.70
C ILE A 214 48.86 -27.62 15.44
N LYS A 215 49.82 -28.16 14.68
CA LYS A 215 50.33 -27.51 13.45
C LYS A 215 49.28 -27.54 12.34
N LYS A 216 49.09 -26.40 11.66
CA LYS A 216 48.25 -26.33 10.45
C LYS A 216 48.94 -27.04 9.26
N PRO A 217 48.26 -27.95 8.54
CA PRO A 217 48.81 -28.56 7.34
C PRO A 217 48.94 -27.53 6.20
N LYS A 218 49.85 -27.78 5.25
CA LYS A 218 50.01 -26.94 4.06
C LYS A 218 49.02 -27.38 2.96
N PRO A 219 48.40 -26.45 2.21
CA PRO A 219 47.53 -26.79 1.09
C PRO A 219 48.28 -27.56 -0.02
N ILE A 220 47.59 -28.48 -0.70
CA ILE A 220 48.10 -29.31 -1.80
C ILE A 220 47.38 -29.02 -3.12
N ALA A 221 48.00 -29.24 -4.27
CA ALA A 221 47.31 -29.09 -5.55
C ALA A 221 46.29 -30.23 -5.78
N ILE A 222 45.12 -29.91 -6.34
CA ILE A 222 44.15 -30.94 -6.79
C ILE A 222 44.65 -31.52 -8.11
N ALA A 223 45.04 -32.81 -8.12
CA ALA A 223 45.20 -33.61 -9.34
C ALA A 223 43.80 -34.08 -9.82
N LYS A 224 43.60 -34.25 -11.14
CA LYS A 224 42.32 -34.56 -11.83
C LYS A 224 41.29 -35.31 -10.95
N ALA A 225 40.04 -34.87 -10.98
CA ALA A 225 38.93 -35.49 -10.27
C ALA A 225 38.75 -36.97 -10.67
N ASP A 226 39.16 -37.89 -9.79
CA ASP A 226 38.82 -39.30 -9.90
C ASP A 226 37.44 -39.53 -9.27
N SER A 227 36.45 -39.90 -10.08
CA SER A 227 35.03 -39.81 -9.74
C SER A 227 34.56 -40.88 -8.73
N ALA A 228 35.28 -42.00 -8.61
CA ALA A 228 34.88 -43.10 -7.72
C ALA A 228 35.38 -42.93 -6.26
N SER A 229 36.38 -42.07 -6.02
CA SER A 229 36.99 -41.91 -4.68
C SER A 229 37.03 -40.46 -4.19
N SER A 230 36.27 -39.54 -4.78
CA SER A 230 36.26 -38.11 -4.44
C SER A 230 35.63 -37.80 -3.06
N CYS A 231 36.10 -36.74 -2.39
CA CYS A 231 35.49 -36.16 -1.18
C CYS A 231 34.02 -35.73 -1.37
N LEU A 232 33.51 -35.74 -2.61
CA LEU A 232 32.18 -35.31 -3.01
C LEU A 232 31.20 -36.47 -3.30
N ARG A 233 31.70 -37.71 -3.48
CA ARG A 233 30.89 -38.81 -4.07
C ARG A 233 30.70 -40.03 -3.15
N SER A 234 31.65 -40.33 -2.25
CA SER A 234 31.55 -41.51 -1.38
C SER A 234 32.19 -41.30 -0.01
N ASN A 235 31.58 -41.90 1.02
CA ASN A 235 32.11 -42.01 2.39
C ASN A 235 32.84 -43.34 2.65
N GLU A 236 32.88 -44.26 1.67
CA GLU A 236 33.33 -45.66 1.84
C GLU A 236 34.81 -45.80 2.22
N ASN A 237 35.60 -44.74 2.08
CA ASN A 237 37.03 -44.71 2.37
C ASN A 237 37.36 -44.24 3.80
N ALA A 238 36.50 -44.54 4.79
CA ALA A 238 36.69 -44.16 6.20
C ALA A 238 38.08 -44.52 6.77
N LYS A 239 38.70 -45.61 6.29
CA LYS A 239 40.06 -46.03 6.66
C LYS A 239 41.18 -45.08 6.17
N SER A 240 40.87 -44.15 5.28
CA SER A 240 41.81 -43.16 4.73
C SER A 240 41.73 -41.80 5.43
N HIS A 241 40.88 -41.65 6.45
CA HIS A 241 40.69 -40.41 7.23
C HIS A 241 40.33 -39.18 6.35
N ARG A 242 39.77 -39.43 5.16
CA ARG A 242 39.36 -38.42 4.17
C ARG A 242 37.99 -37.83 4.55
N PRO A 243 37.82 -36.50 4.49
CA PRO A 243 36.53 -35.87 4.75
C PRO A 243 35.53 -36.14 3.62
N TYR A 244 34.26 -36.36 3.97
CA TYR A 244 33.16 -36.49 3.01
C TYR A 244 32.19 -35.30 3.12
N TYR A 245 31.88 -34.68 1.99
CA TYR A 245 30.98 -33.53 1.90
C TYR A 245 29.68 -33.92 1.19
N SER A 246 28.80 -34.63 1.91
CA SER A 246 27.50 -35.10 1.41
C SER A 246 26.60 -33.99 0.86
N GLN A 247 26.69 -32.78 1.41
CA GLN A 247 25.86 -31.62 1.06
C GLN A 247 26.44 -30.75 -0.06
N ALA A 248 27.64 -31.05 -0.55
CA ALA A 248 28.30 -30.21 -1.55
C ALA A 248 27.76 -30.49 -2.96
N PRO A 249 27.56 -29.46 -3.81
CA PRO A 249 27.08 -29.64 -5.18
C PRO A 249 28.19 -30.24 -6.03
N ALA A 250 28.31 -31.57 -6.02
CA ALA A 250 29.43 -32.31 -6.57
C ALA A 250 29.70 -31.96 -8.04
N GLU A 251 28.66 -31.92 -8.86
CA GLU A 251 28.77 -31.61 -10.30
C GLU A 251 29.30 -30.19 -10.56
N ALA A 252 28.81 -29.20 -9.82
CA ALA A 252 29.26 -27.81 -9.97
C ALA A 252 30.72 -27.65 -9.53
N LEU A 253 31.11 -28.30 -8.42
CA LEU A 253 32.48 -28.30 -7.93
C LEU A 253 33.44 -29.02 -8.88
N GLU A 254 33.04 -30.18 -9.41
CA GLU A 254 33.83 -30.94 -10.40
C GLU A 254 34.01 -30.12 -11.69
N ALA A 255 32.96 -29.45 -12.17
CA ALA A 255 33.04 -28.55 -13.32
C ALA A 255 34.02 -27.38 -13.09
N TRP A 256 33.95 -26.74 -11.91
CA TRP A 256 34.88 -25.67 -11.53
C TRP A 256 36.33 -26.15 -11.43
N ILE A 257 36.56 -27.28 -10.75
CA ILE A 257 37.89 -27.89 -10.59
C ILE A 257 38.45 -28.32 -11.95
N GLY A 258 37.61 -28.80 -12.87
CA GLY A 258 37.99 -29.23 -14.22
C GLY A 258 38.53 -28.10 -15.10
N GLN A 259 38.17 -26.84 -14.82
CA GLN A 259 38.57 -25.67 -15.61
C GLN A 259 39.98 -25.13 -15.29
N LYS A 260 40.76 -25.84 -14.44
CA LYS A 260 42.00 -25.43 -13.77
C LYS A 260 43.20 -24.94 -14.60
N GLN A 261 43.10 -24.71 -15.91
CA GLN A 261 44.26 -24.27 -16.72
C GLN A 261 44.40 -22.75 -16.94
N THR A 262 43.43 -21.90 -16.60
CA THR A 262 43.50 -20.46 -16.96
C THR A 262 43.46 -19.43 -15.82
N HIS A 263 43.25 -19.81 -14.56
CA HIS A 263 43.10 -18.86 -13.44
C HIS A 263 44.29 -18.85 -12.46
N GLN A 264 45.49 -18.53 -12.94
CA GLN A 264 46.68 -18.30 -12.09
C GLN A 264 46.85 -16.82 -11.64
N GLY A 265 45.79 -16.02 -11.65
CA GLY A 265 45.80 -14.62 -11.18
C GLY A 265 44.88 -14.39 -9.98
N GLN A 266 45.12 -13.31 -9.23
CA GLN A 266 44.09 -12.73 -8.36
C GLN A 266 42.82 -12.49 -9.19
N LEU A 267 41.64 -12.76 -8.63
CA LEU A 267 40.37 -12.37 -9.25
C LEU A 267 40.44 -10.87 -9.60
N ALA A 268 39.89 -10.49 -10.75
CA ALA A 268 39.74 -9.07 -11.04
C ALA A 268 38.90 -8.43 -9.92
N ALA A 269 39.18 -7.18 -9.53
CA ALA A 269 38.49 -6.52 -8.42
C ALA A 269 36.95 -6.56 -8.54
N VAL A 270 36.44 -6.53 -9.78
CA VAL A 270 35.02 -6.68 -10.14
C VAL A 270 34.44 -8.04 -9.75
N GLU A 271 35.17 -9.13 -9.99
CA GLU A 271 34.73 -10.50 -9.63
C GLU A 271 34.72 -10.71 -8.12
N LEU A 272 35.71 -10.13 -7.42
CA LEU A 272 35.79 -10.15 -5.96
C LEU A 272 34.59 -9.42 -5.32
N GLY A 273 34.26 -8.22 -5.79
CA GLY A 273 33.11 -7.46 -5.29
C GLY A 273 31.78 -8.20 -5.49
N ARG A 274 31.59 -8.80 -6.67
CA ARG A 274 30.41 -9.64 -6.96
C ARG A 274 30.28 -10.81 -5.99
N ASP A 275 31.37 -11.50 -5.69
CA ASP A 275 31.36 -12.66 -4.79
C ASP A 275 31.10 -12.25 -3.34
N LEU A 276 31.69 -11.15 -2.90
CA LEU A 276 31.52 -10.63 -1.54
C LEU A 276 30.05 -10.27 -1.25
N LEU A 277 29.27 -9.84 -2.24
CA LEU A 277 27.82 -9.62 -2.07
C LEU A 277 27.08 -10.91 -1.68
N VAL A 278 27.49 -12.06 -2.24
CA VAL A 278 26.92 -13.37 -1.89
C VAL A 278 27.51 -13.88 -0.59
N GLU A 279 28.84 -13.82 -0.41
CA GLU A 279 29.53 -14.35 0.78
C GLU A 279 29.18 -13.63 2.09
N LYS A 280 28.79 -12.35 2.01
CA LYS A 280 28.33 -11.55 3.15
C LYS A 280 26.79 -11.55 3.28
N ASN A 281 26.08 -12.37 2.49
CA ASN A 281 24.61 -12.48 2.44
C ASN A 281 23.89 -11.14 2.16
N CYS A 282 24.51 -10.24 1.41
CA CYS A 282 23.87 -8.98 1.03
C CYS A 282 22.62 -9.25 0.18
N LEU A 283 22.70 -10.21 -0.76
CA LEU A 283 21.63 -10.54 -1.71
C LEU A 283 20.52 -11.44 -1.13
N ASP A 284 20.76 -12.09 0.01
CA ASP A 284 19.72 -12.83 0.75
C ASP A 284 18.81 -11.85 1.50
N CYS A 285 19.36 -10.70 1.91
CA CYS A 285 18.60 -9.64 2.59
C CYS A 285 18.00 -8.66 1.59
N HIS A 286 18.83 -8.12 0.70
CA HIS A 286 18.47 -7.05 -0.21
C HIS A 286 18.05 -7.56 -1.59
N PRO A 287 16.90 -7.11 -2.13
CA PRO A 287 16.60 -7.27 -3.53
C PRO A 287 17.67 -6.58 -4.40
N ARG A 288 18.02 -7.20 -5.53
CA ARG A 288 18.89 -6.62 -6.55
C ARG A 288 18.74 -7.39 -7.86
N ASP A 289 18.42 -6.69 -8.94
CA ASP A 289 18.27 -7.29 -10.28
C ASP A 289 17.27 -8.47 -10.24
N ARG A 290 17.77 -9.72 -10.32
CA ARG A 290 16.94 -10.95 -10.23
C ARG A 290 16.91 -11.57 -8.82
N PHE A 291 17.75 -11.12 -7.90
CA PHE A 291 17.75 -11.58 -6.52
C PHE A 291 16.61 -10.92 -5.77
N ARG A 292 15.77 -11.73 -5.13
CA ARG A 292 14.56 -11.28 -4.44
C ARG A 292 14.81 -10.81 -3.00
N GLY A 293 15.98 -11.11 -2.43
CA GLY A 293 16.29 -10.78 -1.04
C GLY A 293 15.25 -11.34 -0.06
N ALA A 294 15.00 -10.58 1.02
CA ALA A 294 14.09 -10.97 2.09
C ALA A 294 12.60 -10.83 1.74
N VAL A 295 12.23 -10.59 0.47
CA VAL A 295 10.84 -10.36 0.06
C VAL A 295 9.97 -11.57 0.40
N GLU A 296 10.34 -12.76 -0.06
CA GLU A 296 9.55 -13.99 0.14
C GLU A 296 9.41 -14.32 1.63
N LEU A 297 10.53 -14.25 2.36
CA LEU A 297 10.56 -14.41 3.81
C LEU A 297 9.63 -13.41 4.52
N ALA A 298 9.60 -12.15 4.10
CA ALA A 298 8.72 -11.15 4.69
C ALA A 298 7.22 -11.50 4.49
N GLY A 299 6.86 -12.06 3.33
CA GLY A 299 5.52 -12.60 3.08
C GLY A 299 5.20 -13.79 3.98
N ASP A 300 6.10 -14.76 4.08
CA ASP A 300 5.92 -15.95 4.93
C ASP A 300 5.79 -15.59 6.40
N LEU A 301 6.58 -14.62 6.87
CA LEU A 301 6.49 -14.11 8.24
C LEU A 301 5.18 -13.37 8.51
N ALA A 302 4.69 -12.58 7.55
CA ALA A 302 3.40 -11.90 7.66
C ALA A 302 2.21 -12.88 7.70
N LYS A 303 2.33 -14.02 7.00
CA LYS A 303 1.35 -15.12 7.04
C LYS A 303 1.44 -15.93 8.33
N ALA A 304 2.65 -16.22 8.80
CA ALA A 304 2.89 -17.07 9.97
C ALA A 304 2.64 -16.36 11.32
N ASP A 305 2.71 -15.03 11.37
CA ASP A 305 2.54 -14.25 12.59
C ASP A 305 1.53 -13.11 12.39
N LYS A 306 0.33 -13.24 12.99
CA LYS A 306 -0.73 -12.22 12.89
C LYS A 306 -0.26 -10.81 13.32
N ARG A 307 0.78 -10.69 14.17
CA ARG A 307 1.36 -9.39 14.57
C ARG A 307 2.07 -8.68 13.40
N LEU A 308 2.47 -9.43 12.37
CA LEU A 308 3.16 -8.97 11.16
C LEU A 308 2.23 -8.89 9.93
N ALA A 309 0.97 -9.27 10.04
CA ALA A 309 -0.02 -9.12 8.96
C ALA A 309 -0.06 -7.66 8.46
N GLY A 310 0.00 -7.48 7.14
CA GLY A 310 0.08 -6.16 6.49
C GLY A 310 1.38 -5.37 6.74
N GLN A 311 2.44 -5.97 7.31
CA GLN A 311 3.70 -5.28 7.67
C GLN A 311 4.94 -5.77 6.92
N SER A 312 4.78 -6.64 5.92
CA SER A 312 5.90 -7.19 5.14
C SER A 312 6.85 -6.11 4.61
N GLN A 313 6.35 -4.93 4.21
CA GLN A 313 7.19 -3.79 3.77
C GLN A 313 8.18 -3.31 4.83
N GLY A 314 7.86 -3.47 6.12
CA GLY A 314 8.77 -3.13 7.22
C GLY A 314 9.87 -4.14 7.44
N LEU A 315 9.78 -5.31 6.79
CA LEU A 315 10.73 -6.42 6.89
C LEU A 315 11.68 -6.51 5.68
N ILE A 316 11.38 -5.77 4.61
CA ILE A 316 12.16 -5.75 3.38
C ILE A 316 13.13 -4.57 3.43
N PRO A 317 14.46 -4.79 3.34
CA PRO A 317 15.42 -3.71 3.31
C PRO A 317 15.43 -3.01 1.94
N PRO A 318 16.09 -1.84 1.81
CA PRO A 318 16.13 -1.11 0.53
C PRO A 318 16.72 -1.94 -0.62
N ASP A 319 16.10 -1.84 -1.80
CA ASP A 319 16.61 -2.45 -3.03
C ASP A 319 17.99 -1.88 -3.40
N LEU A 320 18.91 -2.76 -3.78
CA LEU A 320 20.28 -2.42 -4.19
C LEU A 320 20.42 -2.24 -5.71
N THR A 321 19.35 -2.39 -6.49
CA THR A 321 19.34 -2.11 -7.93
C THR A 321 19.73 -0.65 -8.17
N ALA A 322 20.69 -0.45 -9.06
CA ALA A 322 21.28 0.85 -9.38
C ALA A 322 21.90 1.60 -8.18
N VAL A 323 22.23 0.93 -7.07
CA VAL A 323 22.73 1.59 -5.85
C VAL A 323 24.04 2.34 -6.07
N GLY A 324 24.92 1.84 -6.96
CA GLY A 324 26.17 2.51 -7.31
C GLY A 324 25.98 3.79 -8.14
N ASP A 325 24.90 3.88 -8.92
CA ASP A 325 24.49 5.11 -9.60
C ASP A 325 23.77 6.07 -8.67
N ARG A 326 22.99 5.50 -7.74
CA ARG A 326 22.15 6.23 -6.78
C ARG A 326 22.97 6.99 -5.76
N LEU A 327 23.89 6.32 -5.08
CA LEU A 327 24.58 6.89 -3.92
C LEU A 327 25.89 7.58 -4.32
N GLN A 328 26.23 8.62 -3.56
CA GLN A 328 27.59 9.17 -3.52
C GLN A 328 28.57 8.11 -2.97
N ASP A 329 29.81 8.09 -3.45
CA ASP A 329 30.79 7.02 -3.15
C ASP A 329 31.03 6.86 -1.65
N GLU A 330 31.23 7.96 -0.93
CA GLU A 330 31.41 7.95 0.52
C GLU A 330 30.16 7.46 1.27
N ALA A 331 28.97 7.80 0.77
CA ALA A 331 27.71 7.38 1.37
C ALA A 331 27.47 5.89 1.13
N LEU A 332 27.84 5.38 -0.06
CA LEU A 332 27.82 3.97 -0.40
C LEU A 332 28.78 3.18 0.49
N ALA A 333 30.03 3.63 0.64
CA ALA A 333 31.02 2.98 1.51
C ALA A 333 30.58 2.92 2.98
N LYS A 334 29.98 4.00 3.50
CA LYS A 334 29.37 4.02 4.84
C LYS A 334 28.20 3.04 4.96
N ALA A 335 27.36 2.93 3.92
CA ALA A 335 26.22 2.02 3.88
C ALA A 335 26.66 0.54 3.86
N VAL A 336 27.60 0.18 2.98
CA VAL A 336 28.16 -1.16 2.85
C VAL A 336 28.84 -1.59 4.15
N SER A 337 29.58 -0.70 4.81
CA SER A 337 30.23 -0.98 6.08
C SER A 337 29.29 -1.03 7.29
N GLY A 338 27.99 -0.70 7.13
CA GLY A 338 27.02 -0.67 8.22
C GLY A 338 27.25 0.45 9.25
N GLN A 339 28.00 1.50 8.88
CA GLN A 339 28.34 2.63 9.76
C GLN A 339 27.36 3.80 9.64
N GLN A 340 26.42 3.73 8.70
CA GLN A 340 25.35 4.70 8.54
C GLN A 340 24.43 4.74 9.78
N PRO A 341 23.90 5.92 10.15
CA PRO A 341 22.85 6.02 11.15
C PRO A 341 21.57 5.33 10.65
N ARG A 342 20.66 4.95 11.56
CA ARG A 342 19.34 4.43 11.20
C ARG A 342 18.51 5.53 10.53
N ARG A 343 18.38 5.47 9.20
CA ARG A 343 17.68 6.49 8.38
C ARG A 343 16.22 6.21 8.11
N LEU A 344 15.82 4.94 8.16
CA LEU A 344 14.46 4.47 7.87
C LEU A 344 13.85 3.91 9.16
N PRO A 345 13.36 4.77 10.07
CA PRO A 345 12.94 4.36 11.42
C PRO A 345 11.70 3.45 11.44
N TRP A 346 10.93 3.39 10.34
CA TRP A 346 9.78 2.52 10.20
C TRP A 346 10.13 1.07 9.79
N LEU A 347 11.36 0.82 9.31
CA LEU A 347 11.81 -0.54 9.04
C LEU A 347 12.07 -1.26 10.37
N SER A 348 11.46 -2.43 10.53
CA SER A 348 11.76 -3.35 11.63
C SER A 348 13.03 -4.14 11.36
N VAL A 349 13.28 -4.48 10.09
CA VAL A 349 14.55 -5.04 9.62
C VAL A 349 15.69 -4.04 9.84
N GLN A 350 16.86 -4.52 10.24
CA GLN A 350 18.00 -3.68 10.53
C GLN A 350 19.20 -4.06 9.65
N MET A 351 19.83 -3.07 9.04
CA MET A 351 21.13 -3.25 8.37
C MET A 351 22.21 -3.41 9.44
N PRO A 352 22.87 -4.58 9.55
CA PRO A 352 23.86 -4.81 10.58
C PRO A 352 25.24 -4.30 10.14
N ARG A 353 26.18 -4.24 11.08
CA ARG A 353 27.58 -3.91 10.80
C ARG A 353 28.35 -5.17 10.46
N PHE A 354 28.90 -5.21 9.26
CA PHE A 354 29.77 -6.28 8.79
C PHE A 354 31.24 -5.96 9.08
N ASN A 355 32.02 -7.01 9.33
CA ASN A 355 33.46 -6.90 9.49
C ASN A 355 34.11 -7.02 8.10
N HIS A 356 34.39 -5.89 7.47
CA HIS A 356 35.11 -5.82 6.19
C HIS A 356 36.57 -5.42 6.41
N SER A 357 37.48 -6.05 5.68
CA SER A 357 38.82 -5.46 5.47
C SER A 357 38.72 -4.25 4.54
N GLU A 358 39.76 -3.42 4.51
CA GLU A 358 39.82 -2.27 3.58
C GLU A 358 39.71 -2.72 2.11
N GLN A 359 40.36 -3.85 1.76
CA GLN A 359 40.30 -4.42 0.42
C GLN A 359 38.90 -4.95 0.08
N GLU A 360 38.24 -5.64 1.01
CA GLU A 360 36.87 -6.14 0.79
C GLU A 360 35.88 -4.99 0.60
N LEU A 361 36.02 -3.92 1.39
CA LEU A 361 35.16 -2.74 1.28
C LEU A 361 35.34 -2.07 -0.09
N ALA A 362 36.60 -1.85 -0.52
CA ALA A 362 36.89 -1.27 -1.82
C ALA A 362 36.34 -2.12 -2.98
N ALA A 363 36.57 -3.43 -2.96
CA ALA A 363 36.07 -4.32 -4.02
C ALA A 363 34.54 -4.32 -4.12
N LEU A 364 33.83 -4.31 -2.98
CA LEU A 364 32.37 -4.21 -2.94
C LEU A 364 31.88 -2.89 -3.53
N THR A 365 32.46 -1.76 -3.12
CA THR A 365 32.04 -0.44 -3.63
C THR A 365 32.37 -0.28 -5.10
N ASP A 366 33.55 -0.69 -5.54
CA ASP A 366 34.00 -0.57 -6.93
C ASP A 366 33.12 -1.40 -7.87
N TYR A 367 32.74 -2.61 -7.44
CA TYR A 367 31.80 -3.44 -8.21
C TYR A 367 30.43 -2.77 -8.35
N LEU A 368 29.84 -2.31 -7.25
CA LEU A 368 28.52 -1.66 -7.28
C LEU A 368 28.55 -0.39 -8.14
N ILE A 369 29.59 0.44 -8.01
CA ILE A 369 29.77 1.64 -8.82
C ILE A 369 29.95 1.27 -10.28
N GLY A 370 30.91 0.41 -10.62
CA GLY A 370 31.25 0.07 -11.99
C GLY A 370 30.13 -0.66 -12.75
N HIS A 371 29.29 -1.42 -12.04
CA HIS A 371 28.14 -2.09 -12.63
C HIS A 371 26.93 -1.16 -12.84
N ASP A 372 26.67 -0.25 -11.89
CA ASP A 372 25.43 0.50 -11.86
C ASP A 372 25.54 1.90 -12.48
N ARG A 373 26.70 2.55 -12.32
CA ARG A 373 26.86 3.97 -12.59
C ARG A 373 26.78 4.27 -14.08
N LEU A 374 25.90 5.20 -14.42
CA LEU A 374 25.87 5.78 -15.75
C LEU A 374 27.14 6.62 -15.98
N PRO A 375 27.77 6.53 -17.17
CA PRO A 375 28.94 7.33 -17.51
C PRO A 375 28.68 8.84 -17.37
N ASP A 376 29.68 9.59 -16.94
CA ASP A 376 29.59 11.05 -16.96
C ASP A 376 29.54 11.55 -18.41
N GLY A 377 28.78 12.63 -18.65
CA GLY A 377 28.72 13.27 -19.97
C GLY A 377 27.71 12.67 -20.96
N ILE A 378 26.72 11.89 -20.49
CA ILE A 378 25.58 11.47 -21.33
C ILE A 378 24.94 12.72 -21.96
N PRO A 379 24.73 12.75 -23.29
CA PRO A 379 24.15 13.90 -24.01
C PRO A 379 22.62 13.94 -23.84
N ASP A 380 22.14 13.80 -22.60
CA ASP A 380 20.73 13.96 -22.23
C ASP A 380 20.62 15.14 -21.28
N GLU A 381 20.23 16.30 -21.81
CA GLU A 381 20.06 17.53 -21.05
C GLU A 381 19.01 17.40 -19.94
N ARG A 382 18.11 16.39 -19.98
CA ARG A 382 17.14 16.13 -18.91
C ARG A 382 17.78 15.59 -17.63
N LEU A 383 19.01 15.08 -17.72
CA LEU A 383 19.75 14.47 -16.59
C LEU A 383 20.77 15.42 -15.97
N LYS A 384 20.84 16.66 -16.44
CA LYS A 384 21.73 17.71 -15.91
C LYS A 384 20.93 18.72 -15.11
N LEU A 385 21.49 19.20 -14.01
CA LEU A 385 20.87 20.26 -13.22
C LEU A 385 20.89 21.57 -14.02
N ASN A 386 19.71 22.06 -14.40
CA ASN A 386 19.57 23.39 -14.98
C ASN A 386 19.99 24.45 -13.97
N GLN A 387 20.69 25.51 -14.42
CA GLN A 387 20.87 26.74 -13.64
C GLN A 387 19.66 27.64 -13.89
N PRO A 388 18.78 27.84 -12.91
CA PRO A 388 17.63 28.71 -13.08
C PRO A 388 18.09 30.16 -13.17
N GLU A 389 17.46 30.95 -14.03
CA GLU A 389 17.67 32.40 -14.11
C GLU A 389 16.93 33.12 -12.97
N LEU A 390 17.16 32.71 -11.72
CA LEU A 390 16.53 33.29 -10.52
C LEU A 390 17.58 33.67 -9.47
N PRO A 391 17.36 34.74 -8.67
CA PRO A 391 18.13 35.00 -7.47
C PRO A 391 18.08 33.81 -6.50
N ALA A 392 19.19 33.51 -5.80
CA ALA A 392 19.28 32.32 -4.93
C ALA A 392 18.17 32.24 -3.85
N SER A 393 17.77 33.38 -3.28
CA SER A 393 16.67 33.43 -2.32
C SER A 393 15.32 33.09 -2.95
N GLU A 394 15.10 33.51 -4.20
CA GLU A 394 13.89 33.21 -4.94
C GLU A 394 13.87 31.74 -5.37
N GLU A 395 15.00 31.21 -5.85
CA GLU A 395 15.14 29.77 -6.15
C GLU A 395 14.83 28.90 -4.91
N LEU A 396 15.35 29.27 -3.74
CA LEU A 396 15.08 28.55 -2.49
C LEU A 396 13.60 28.57 -2.13
N LEU A 397 12.92 29.72 -2.29
CA LEU A 397 11.48 29.85 -2.02
C LEU A 397 10.65 29.04 -3.03
N VAL A 398 11.01 29.08 -4.32
CA VAL A 398 10.37 28.29 -5.37
C VAL A 398 10.55 26.80 -5.11
N GLY A 399 11.77 26.35 -4.84
CA GLY A 399 12.06 24.95 -4.52
C GLY A 399 11.33 24.48 -3.25
N ARG A 400 11.22 25.34 -2.23
CA ARG A 400 10.38 25.09 -1.04
C ARG A 400 8.92 24.89 -1.42
N GLU A 401 8.31 25.80 -2.18
CA GLU A 401 6.91 25.66 -2.60
C GLU A 401 6.66 24.44 -3.48
N LEU A 402 7.59 24.12 -4.39
CA LEU A 402 7.50 22.97 -5.29
C LEU A 402 7.46 21.63 -4.54
N THR A 403 8.06 21.55 -3.35
CA THR A 403 7.98 20.36 -2.49
C THR A 403 6.65 20.20 -1.74
N GLY A 404 5.86 21.26 -1.65
CA GLY A 404 4.62 21.34 -0.87
C GLY A 404 3.36 20.89 -1.63
N GLY A 405 2.23 20.94 -0.95
CA GLY A 405 0.92 20.52 -1.48
C GLY A 405 0.45 21.29 -2.72
N ARG A 406 1.00 22.48 -3.02
CA ARG A 406 0.66 23.27 -4.21
C ARG A 406 1.27 22.74 -5.52
N ALA A 407 2.23 21.81 -5.43
CA ALA A 407 3.04 21.37 -6.56
C ALA A 407 3.26 19.85 -6.53
N PHE A 408 4.48 19.34 -6.34
CA PHE A 408 4.76 17.90 -6.42
C PHE A 408 4.42 17.12 -5.15
N ASN A 409 4.03 17.82 -4.07
CA ASN A 409 3.61 17.25 -2.79
C ASN A 409 4.53 16.15 -2.23
N CYS A 410 5.85 16.34 -2.36
CA CYS A 410 6.86 15.44 -1.82
C CYS A 410 6.67 15.18 -0.31
N ILE A 411 6.16 16.19 0.40
CA ILE A 411 5.81 16.16 1.83
C ILE A 411 4.63 15.24 2.20
N ALA A 412 3.92 14.64 1.23
CA ALA A 412 2.89 13.64 1.52
C ALA A 412 3.49 12.28 1.93
N CYS A 413 4.71 12.01 1.48
CA CYS A 413 5.39 10.73 1.69
C CYS A 413 6.78 10.88 2.34
N HIS A 414 7.46 12.01 2.14
CA HIS A 414 8.82 12.23 2.63
C HIS A 414 8.88 13.14 3.86
N LYS A 415 9.73 12.74 4.81
CA LYS A 415 10.20 13.63 5.88
C LYS A 415 11.05 14.77 5.28
N MET A 416 10.95 15.97 5.86
CA MET A 416 11.79 17.12 5.50
C MET A 416 12.17 17.90 6.76
N GLY A 417 13.38 17.66 7.28
CA GLY A 417 13.79 18.25 8.56
C GLY A 417 12.92 17.73 9.71
N ASP A 418 12.26 18.63 10.44
CA ASP A 418 11.35 18.29 11.53
C ASP A 418 9.91 17.97 11.06
N TYR A 419 9.58 18.25 9.80
CA TYR A 419 8.28 17.92 9.23
C TYR A 419 8.16 16.41 8.94
N GLU A 420 7.09 15.78 9.43
CA GLU A 420 6.80 14.36 9.25
C GLU A 420 5.47 14.16 8.52
N PRO A 421 5.43 13.35 7.44
CA PRO A 421 4.21 13.11 6.66
C PRO A 421 3.15 12.32 7.43
N ARG A 422 1.88 12.51 7.08
CA ARG A 422 0.71 11.93 7.77
C ARG A 422 0.08 10.77 7.03
N ASN A 423 -0.48 9.82 7.78
CA ASN A 423 -1.25 8.68 7.28
C ASN A 423 -0.58 7.92 6.11
N THR A 424 0.75 7.96 6.06
CA THR A 424 1.52 7.31 5.00
C THR A 424 1.60 5.82 5.28
N ALA A 425 1.04 5.02 4.37
CA ALA A 425 1.15 3.56 4.40
C ALA A 425 2.63 3.13 4.39
N LEU A 426 2.96 2.02 5.04
CA LEU A 426 4.34 1.59 5.26
C LEU A 426 5.13 1.43 3.95
N GLY A 427 4.49 0.91 2.90
CA GLY A 427 5.11 0.75 1.57
C GLY A 427 5.38 2.05 0.82
N THR A 428 4.67 3.14 1.14
CA THR A 428 4.80 4.44 0.47
C THR A 428 5.63 5.44 1.29
N LYS A 429 6.26 5.02 2.39
CA LYS A 429 7.05 5.93 3.25
C LYS A 429 8.40 6.28 2.62
N GLY A 430 8.61 7.57 2.38
CA GLY A 430 9.82 8.11 1.79
C GLY A 430 10.86 8.53 2.84
N SER A 431 12.15 8.37 2.51
CA SER A 431 13.29 8.83 3.34
C SER A 431 13.31 10.35 3.52
N ASN A 432 13.98 10.84 4.58
CA ASN A 432 14.20 12.27 4.77
C ASN A 432 14.98 12.88 3.59
N LEU A 433 14.42 13.91 2.95
CA LEU A 433 14.99 14.57 1.77
C LEU A 433 15.93 15.73 2.11
N LEU A 434 15.94 16.23 3.35
CA LEU A 434 16.87 17.30 3.74
C LEU A 434 18.33 16.82 3.67
N GLY A 435 19.19 17.59 3.00
CA GLY A 435 20.61 17.25 2.79
C GLY A 435 20.85 16.02 1.92
N VAL A 436 19.92 15.72 1.00
CA VAL A 436 19.98 14.52 0.15
C VAL A 436 21.22 14.46 -0.76
N ALA A 437 21.84 15.57 -1.14
CA ALA A 437 23.07 15.61 -1.94
C ALA A 437 24.27 14.99 -1.21
N GLY A 438 24.27 14.99 0.13
CA GLY A 438 25.30 14.28 0.92
C GLY A 438 25.22 12.75 0.80
N ARG A 439 24.24 12.22 0.05
CA ARG A 439 24.00 10.78 -0.09
C ARG A 439 23.58 10.34 -1.48
N LEU A 440 22.85 11.14 -2.23
CA LEU A 440 22.30 10.82 -3.55
C LEU A 440 23.06 11.59 -4.64
N ARG A 441 23.14 11.04 -5.84
CA ARG A 441 23.64 11.74 -7.03
C ARG A 441 22.51 12.53 -7.73
N PRO A 442 22.77 13.75 -8.23
CA PRO A 442 21.75 14.58 -8.86
C PRO A 442 21.21 13.97 -10.17
N GLU A 443 22.06 13.34 -10.98
CA GLU A 443 21.69 12.71 -12.24
C GLU A 443 20.69 11.56 -11.99
N TYR A 444 20.97 10.76 -10.96
CA TYR A 444 20.04 9.74 -10.49
C TYR A 444 18.73 10.35 -10.02
N PHE A 445 18.76 11.43 -9.23
CA PHE A 445 17.55 12.08 -8.73
C PHE A 445 16.62 12.57 -9.85
N LEU A 446 17.18 13.22 -10.88
CA LEU A 446 16.42 13.68 -12.03
C LEU A 446 15.80 12.50 -12.80
N ARG A 447 16.60 11.48 -13.11
CA ARG A 447 16.12 10.27 -13.81
C ARG A 447 15.03 9.55 -13.03
N TRP A 448 15.27 9.36 -11.73
CA TRP A 448 14.41 8.58 -10.85
C TRP A 448 13.07 9.27 -10.62
N THR A 449 13.04 10.58 -10.37
CA THR A 449 11.77 11.32 -10.12
C THR A 449 10.83 11.31 -11.33
N MET A 450 11.36 11.28 -12.55
CA MET A 450 10.56 11.19 -13.77
C MET A 450 9.93 9.81 -13.99
N SER A 451 10.60 8.72 -13.61
CA SER A 451 10.10 7.34 -13.81
C SER A 451 10.66 6.36 -12.78
N PRO A 452 10.21 6.42 -11.51
CA PRO A 452 10.82 5.65 -10.41
C PRO A 452 10.84 4.14 -10.66
N ILE A 453 9.71 3.60 -11.15
CA ILE A 453 9.54 2.16 -11.37
C ILE A 453 10.41 1.59 -12.50
N ARG A 454 10.80 2.43 -13.47
CA ARG A 454 11.74 2.01 -14.54
C ARG A 454 13.18 1.89 -14.02
N VAL A 455 13.49 2.54 -12.89
CA VAL A 455 14.83 2.49 -12.27
C VAL A 455 14.88 1.44 -11.16
N VAL A 456 13.86 1.40 -10.30
CA VAL A 456 13.75 0.44 -9.20
C VAL A 456 12.38 -0.25 -9.28
N PRO A 457 12.31 -1.54 -9.64
CA PRO A 457 11.06 -2.28 -9.72
C PRO A 457 10.27 -2.26 -8.40
N GLY A 458 8.94 -2.09 -8.48
CA GLY A 458 8.06 -2.09 -7.32
C GLY A 458 8.17 -0.86 -6.40
N MET A 459 8.79 0.23 -6.87
CA MET A 459 8.92 1.48 -6.12
C MET A 459 7.61 2.27 -6.07
N GLU A 460 7.14 2.55 -4.85
CA GLU A 460 5.93 3.31 -4.56
C GLU A 460 6.14 4.83 -4.54
N MET A 461 6.49 5.38 -5.70
CA MET A 461 6.67 6.83 -5.89
C MET A 461 5.97 7.30 -7.18
N PRO A 462 5.25 8.44 -7.15
CA PRO A 462 4.70 9.07 -8.35
C PRO A 462 5.73 9.32 -9.44
N SER A 463 5.29 9.21 -10.70
CA SER A 463 6.07 9.71 -11.84
C SER A 463 5.78 11.19 -12.04
N PHE A 464 6.81 12.03 -11.98
CA PHE A 464 6.70 13.46 -12.27
C PHE A 464 7.20 13.75 -13.68
N ASN A 465 6.27 13.79 -14.64
CA ASN A 465 6.57 13.94 -16.07
C ASN A 465 6.05 15.26 -16.67
N ARG A 466 5.52 16.17 -15.84
CA ARG A 466 5.04 17.50 -16.23
C ARG A 466 5.48 18.56 -15.23
N HIS A 467 5.81 19.74 -15.74
CA HIS A 467 6.05 20.91 -14.90
C HIS A 467 4.73 21.37 -14.26
N LYS A 468 4.82 22.08 -13.12
CA LYS A 468 3.68 22.70 -12.46
C LYS A 468 3.52 24.14 -12.96
N PRO A 469 2.42 24.52 -13.64
CA PRO A 469 2.17 25.90 -14.04
C PRO A 469 2.07 26.85 -12.83
N GLY A 470 2.27 28.15 -13.08
CA GLY A 470 2.16 29.21 -12.07
C GLY A 470 3.43 29.46 -11.26
N PHE A 471 4.55 28.86 -11.65
CA PHE A 471 5.88 29.11 -11.08
C PHE A 471 6.77 29.82 -12.12
N PRO A 472 7.78 30.61 -11.70
CA PRO A 472 8.69 31.29 -12.63
C PRO A 472 9.57 30.33 -13.45
N LEU A 473 9.55 29.03 -13.15
CA LEU A 473 10.27 27.98 -13.87
C LEU A 473 9.27 27.15 -14.68
N GLU A 474 9.21 27.37 -16.00
CA GLU A 474 8.24 26.71 -16.91
C GLU A 474 8.76 25.41 -17.56
N SER A 475 9.79 24.80 -16.97
CA SER A 475 10.28 23.49 -17.41
C SER A 475 10.37 22.52 -16.24
N LEU A 476 10.08 21.24 -16.52
CA LEU A 476 10.17 20.19 -15.50
C LEU A 476 11.59 20.08 -14.92
N ASN A 477 12.62 20.09 -15.77
CA ASN A 477 14.01 20.04 -15.30
C ASN A 477 14.37 21.29 -14.46
N GLY A 478 13.93 22.49 -14.86
CA GLY A 478 14.12 23.70 -14.05
C GLY A 478 13.52 23.56 -12.65
N GLN A 479 12.28 23.08 -12.55
CA GLN A 479 11.60 22.86 -11.27
C GLN A 479 12.26 21.78 -10.42
N LEU A 480 12.61 20.63 -11.00
CA LEU A 480 13.31 19.56 -10.28
C LEU A 480 14.72 20.00 -9.82
N SER A 481 15.41 20.83 -10.60
CA SER A 481 16.70 21.42 -10.23
C SER A 481 16.57 22.38 -9.05
N ALA A 482 15.52 23.23 -9.03
CA ALA A 482 15.24 24.11 -7.90
C ALA A 482 14.90 23.32 -6.62
N ILE A 483 14.11 22.24 -6.73
CA ILE A 483 13.86 21.33 -5.61
C ILE A 483 15.17 20.74 -5.08
N TRP A 484 16.02 20.22 -5.97
CA TRP A 484 17.31 19.64 -5.59
C TRP A 484 18.17 20.65 -4.81
N ARG A 485 18.30 21.89 -5.27
CA ARG A 485 19.08 22.90 -4.55
C ARG A 485 18.43 23.28 -3.23
N ALA A 486 17.12 23.50 -3.21
CA ALA A 486 16.38 23.89 -2.02
C ALA A 486 16.51 22.86 -0.89
N VAL A 487 16.26 21.57 -1.13
CA VAL A 487 16.35 20.54 -0.07
C VAL A 487 17.78 20.30 0.43
N ASN A 488 18.78 20.87 -0.22
CA ASN A 488 20.19 20.82 0.19
C ASN A 488 20.69 22.11 0.82
N ASP A 489 19.87 23.17 0.86
CA ASP A 489 20.20 24.42 1.52
C ASP A 489 20.05 24.26 3.05
N PRO A 490 21.06 24.63 3.87
CA PRO A 490 20.97 24.57 5.34
C PRO A 490 19.85 25.43 5.95
N THR A 491 19.37 26.44 5.23
CA THR A 491 18.28 27.33 5.65
C THR A 491 16.91 26.84 5.19
N PHE A 492 16.86 25.73 4.45
CA PHE A 492 15.60 25.13 4.04
C PHE A 492 14.73 24.79 5.24
N THR A 493 13.48 25.26 5.16
CA THR A 493 12.41 24.84 6.04
C THR A 493 11.30 24.26 5.18
N ALA A 494 10.69 23.16 5.64
CA ALA A 494 9.50 22.65 4.98
C ALA A 494 8.45 23.78 4.83
N PRO A 495 7.60 23.72 3.80
CA PRO A 495 6.53 24.71 3.61
C PRO A 495 5.74 24.93 4.91
N SER A 496 5.60 26.19 5.32
CA SER A 496 4.93 26.58 6.58
C SER A 496 3.42 26.36 6.52
N ASN A 497 2.88 26.28 5.31
CA ASN A 497 1.54 25.76 5.06
C ASN A 497 1.67 24.56 4.10
N PRO A 498 1.91 23.34 4.61
CA PRO A 498 1.90 22.14 3.79
C PRO A 498 0.51 21.88 3.18
N THR A 499 -0.50 22.60 3.65
CA THR A 499 -1.88 22.48 3.23
C THR A 499 -2.29 23.53 2.21
N VAL A 500 -3.15 23.12 1.30
CA VAL A 500 -3.84 24.02 0.37
C VAL A 500 -5.27 24.13 0.88
N VAL A 501 -5.75 25.36 1.07
CA VAL A 501 -7.18 25.59 1.31
C VAL A 501 -7.89 25.32 -0.01
N GLU A 502 -8.58 24.19 -0.08
CA GLU A 502 -9.28 23.75 -1.29
C GLU A 502 -10.61 24.47 -1.44
N GLN A 503 -11.29 24.65 -0.31
CA GLN A 503 -12.60 25.25 -0.25
C GLN A 503 -12.66 26.16 0.97
N TYR A 504 -13.28 27.31 0.80
CA TYR A 504 -13.59 28.22 1.90
C TYR A 504 -15.05 28.62 1.76
N TRP A 505 -15.86 28.21 2.72
CA TRP A 505 -17.30 28.39 2.69
C TRP A 505 -17.72 29.49 3.63
N VAL A 506 -18.46 30.44 3.06
CA VAL A 506 -19.09 31.56 3.76
C VAL A 506 -20.58 31.46 3.46
N THR A 507 -21.42 31.54 4.50
CA THR A 507 -22.86 31.71 4.31
C THR A 507 -23.16 33.20 4.26
N GLN A 508 -23.55 33.70 3.08
CA GLN A 508 -23.82 35.13 2.90
C GLN A 508 -25.20 35.52 3.44
N PRO A 509 -25.39 36.81 3.81
CA PRO A 509 -26.72 37.37 4.04
C PRO A 509 -27.65 37.10 2.84
N GLY A 510 -28.81 36.50 3.09
CA GLY A 510 -29.80 36.17 2.05
C GLY A 510 -29.63 34.80 1.39
N GLU A 511 -28.51 34.09 1.64
CA GLU A 511 -28.35 32.69 1.22
C GLU A 511 -29.09 31.73 2.18
N PRO A 512 -29.51 30.55 1.69
CA PRO A 512 -29.95 29.46 2.55
C PRO A 512 -28.81 28.96 3.45
N ALA A 513 -29.15 28.20 4.49
CA ALA A 513 -28.14 27.55 5.32
C ALA A 513 -27.28 26.60 4.47
N ARG A 514 -26.00 26.46 4.82
CA ARG A 514 -25.07 25.52 4.17
C ARG A 514 -24.80 24.34 5.09
N ILE A 515 -24.69 23.15 4.51
CA ILE A 515 -24.47 21.89 5.24
C ILE A 515 -23.20 21.21 4.74
N VAL A 516 -22.36 20.72 5.66
CA VAL A 516 -21.19 19.86 5.35
C VAL A 516 -21.31 18.56 6.14
N ARG A 517 -21.12 17.44 5.43
CA ARG A 517 -21.20 16.04 5.91
C ARG A 517 -19.85 15.30 5.84
N ASP A 518 -18.76 16.02 5.63
CA ASP A 518 -17.39 15.49 5.49
C ASP A 518 -16.54 15.75 6.75
N VAL A 519 -15.48 14.97 6.95
CA VAL A 519 -14.74 14.83 8.22
C VAL A 519 -14.26 16.18 8.76
N PHE A 520 -14.67 16.53 9.98
CA PHE A 520 -14.19 17.72 10.69
C PHE A 520 -13.10 17.37 11.69
N GLU A 521 -12.19 18.31 11.89
CA GLU A 521 -11.22 18.28 12.97
C GLU A 521 -11.48 19.36 14.01
N LEU A 522 -11.45 18.98 15.29
CA LEU A 522 -11.80 19.87 16.38
C LEU A 522 -10.67 20.81 16.81
N LYS A 523 -9.41 20.44 16.56
CA LYS A 523 -8.22 21.23 16.91
C LYS A 523 -7.11 21.04 15.87
N PRO A 524 -6.81 22.06 15.04
CA PRO A 524 -5.60 22.07 14.23
C PRO A 524 -4.39 21.95 15.16
N SER A 525 -3.76 20.78 15.18
CA SER A 525 -2.58 20.51 16.02
C SER A 525 -1.46 19.99 15.14
N PRO A 526 -0.23 20.55 15.27
CA PRO A 526 0.96 19.98 14.63
C PRO A 526 1.45 18.69 15.33
N THR A 527 0.82 18.28 16.42
CA THR A 527 1.17 17.08 17.20
C THR A 527 0.22 15.91 16.89
N LYS A 528 0.58 14.70 17.32
CA LYS A 528 -0.17 13.46 17.02
C LYS A 528 -1.52 13.33 17.74
N ASP A 529 -1.77 14.14 18.77
CA ASP A 529 -3.00 14.05 19.59
C ASP A 529 -4.13 14.89 18.97
N ARG A 530 -4.69 14.39 17.85
CA ARG A 530 -5.79 15.03 17.11
C ARG A 530 -7.13 14.34 17.41
N THR A 531 -8.22 15.09 17.23
CA THR A 531 -9.59 14.58 17.46
C THR A 531 -10.49 14.99 16.29
N PHE A 532 -11.24 14.02 15.77
CA PHE A 532 -12.05 14.17 14.57
C PHE A 532 -13.53 13.91 14.85
N VAL A 533 -14.38 14.42 13.96
CA VAL A 533 -15.80 14.11 13.85
C VAL A 533 -16.00 13.47 12.47
N PRO A 534 -15.97 12.12 12.35
CA PRO A 534 -16.06 11.44 11.06
C PRO A 534 -17.43 11.56 10.41
N ARG A 535 -18.52 11.61 11.19
CA ARG A 535 -19.90 11.79 10.69
C ARG A 535 -20.53 13.10 11.18
N PRO A 536 -20.09 14.27 10.66
CA PRO A 536 -20.55 15.56 11.15
C PRO A 536 -21.79 16.05 10.40
N LEU A 537 -22.73 16.70 11.08
CA LEU A 537 -23.70 17.59 10.44
C LEU A 537 -23.31 19.02 10.83
N ALA A 538 -22.47 19.64 10.00
CA ALA A 538 -22.03 21.02 10.21
C ALA A 538 -22.95 21.97 9.44
N VAL A 539 -23.38 23.05 10.10
CA VAL A 539 -24.33 24.03 9.54
C VAL A 539 -23.79 25.43 9.66
N GLY A 540 -23.79 26.18 8.57
CA GLY A 540 -23.46 27.61 8.54
C GLY A 540 -24.68 28.46 8.26
N PHE A 541 -25.02 29.38 9.15
CA PHE A 541 -26.18 30.26 9.03
C PHE A 541 -25.80 31.65 8.49
N LYS A 542 -26.77 32.30 7.82
CA LYS A 542 -26.59 33.63 7.22
C LYS A 542 -26.29 34.76 8.23
N ASN A 543 -26.62 34.57 9.51
CA ASN A 543 -26.36 35.56 10.56
C ASN A 543 -24.93 35.46 11.14
N GLY A 544 -24.10 34.57 10.60
CA GLY A 544 -22.70 34.38 11.00
C GLY A 544 -22.48 33.32 12.07
N HIS A 545 -23.54 32.72 12.64
CA HIS A 545 -23.37 31.57 13.51
C HIS A 545 -23.14 30.29 12.70
N SER A 546 -22.36 29.36 13.24
CA SER A 546 -22.20 28.02 12.69
C SER A 546 -22.09 26.98 13.77
N VAL A 547 -22.60 25.77 13.50
CA VAL A 547 -22.72 24.69 14.47
C VAL A 547 -22.14 23.41 13.87
N LEU A 548 -21.35 22.68 14.65
CA LEU A 548 -20.84 21.36 14.30
C LEU A 548 -21.54 20.32 15.18
N PHE A 549 -22.32 19.42 14.57
CA PHE A 549 -22.96 18.29 15.24
C PHE A 549 -22.26 16.99 14.93
N ASP A 550 -21.99 16.17 15.93
CA ASP A 550 -21.41 14.84 15.80
C ASP A 550 -22.50 13.78 15.89
N LEU A 551 -22.75 13.06 14.80
CA LEU A 551 -23.76 11.99 14.77
C LEU A 551 -23.28 10.70 15.44
N ASP A 552 -21.98 10.50 15.67
CA ASP A 552 -21.48 9.33 16.41
C ASP A 552 -21.86 9.42 17.88
N ALA A 553 -21.90 10.63 18.43
CA ALA A 553 -22.32 10.89 19.80
C ALA A 553 -23.73 11.50 19.92
N ALA A 554 -24.32 11.94 18.81
CA ALA A 554 -25.56 12.74 18.78
C ALA A 554 -25.44 14.01 19.64
N ALA A 555 -24.45 14.84 19.35
CA ALA A 555 -24.13 15.98 20.22
C ALA A 555 -23.45 17.15 19.50
N VAL A 556 -23.64 18.36 20.02
CA VAL A 556 -22.92 19.55 19.53
C VAL A 556 -21.44 19.48 19.95
N ARG A 557 -20.54 19.71 18.99
CA ARG A 557 -19.08 19.72 19.17
C ARG A 557 -18.42 21.05 18.84
N GLY A 558 -19.16 21.98 18.27
CA GLY A 558 -18.67 23.32 17.97
C GLY A 558 -19.81 24.31 17.78
N TRP A 559 -19.60 25.53 18.28
CA TRP A 559 -20.44 26.68 17.98
C TRP A 559 -19.53 27.89 17.76
N THR A 560 -19.54 28.42 16.55
CA THR A 560 -18.67 29.50 16.13
C THR A 560 -19.46 30.71 15.61
N PHE A 561 -18.78 31.85 15.56
CA PHE A 561 -19.27 33.07 14.94
C PHE A 561 -18.25 33.60 13.92
N GLY A 562 -18.70 33.90 12.70
CA GLY A 562 -17.87 34.39 11.59
C GLY A 562 -18.12 33.60 10.30
N ASP A 563 -17.03 33.23 9.63
CA ASP A 563 -17.08 32.33 8.47
C ASP A 563 -17.48 30.91 8.87
N PHE A 564 -18.07 30.17 7.93
CA PHE A 564 -18.62 28.85 8.24
C PHE A 564 -17.52 27.82 8.41
N ALA A 565 -16.90 27.41 7.31
CA ALA A 565 -15.93 26.32 7.33
C ALA A 565 -14.96 26.42 6.16
N PHE A 566 -13.80 25.78 6.30
CA PHE A 566 -12.86 25.62 5.20
C PHE A 566 -12.34 24.19 5.15
N GLN A 567 -12.01 23.74 3.94
CA GLN A 567 -11.39 22.45 3.68
C GLN A 567 -9.91 22.65 3.38
N GLN A 568 -9.05 21.82 3.99
CA GLN A 568 -7.62 21.80 3.71
C GLN A 568 -7.17 20.41 3.27
N THR A 569 -6.27 20.37 2.29
CA THR A 569 -5.51 19.17 1.94
C THR A 569 -4.32 19.01 2.86
N GLU A 570 -4.18 17.87 3.52
CA GLU A 570 -2.99 17.53 4.29
C GLU A 570 -2.49 16.11 3.98
N GLY A 571 -1.33 16.03 3.33
CA GLY A 571 -0.82 14.78 2.77
C GLY A 571 -1.79 14.28 1.69
N LYS A 572 -2.36 13.09 1.90
CA LYS A 572 -3.36 12.49 1.02
C LYS A 572 -4.80 12.79 1.42
N SER A 573 -5.06 13.43 2.56
CA SER A 573 -6.39 13.54 3.17
C SER A 573 -6.93 14.96 3.12
N TRP A 574 -8.26 15.09 3.11
CA TRP A 574 -8.95 16.38 3.19
C TRP A 574 -9.71 16.46 4.51
N TYR A 575 -9.56 17.57 5.21
CA TYR A 575 -10.24 17.82 6.48
C TYR A 575 -10.94 19.16 6.46
N TRP A 576 -12.13 19.19 7.05
CA TRP A 576 -12.87 20.41 7.30
C TRP A 576 -12.57 20.97 8.69
N TYR A 577 -12.62 22.29 8.77
CA TYR A 577 -12.44 23.04 10.01
C TYR A 577 -13.51 24.11 10.09
N MET A 578 -14.02 24.35 11.29
CA MET A 578 -14.86 25.51 11.55
C MET A 578 -14.01 26.78 11.41
N ALA A 579 -14.41 27.70 10.53
CA ALA A 579 -13.63 28.89 10.21
C ALA A 579 -13.82 30.03 11.22
N GLY A 580 -15.03 30.15 11.76
CA GLY A 580 -15.40 31.20 12.71
C GLY A 580 -14.76 31.06 14.08
N ALA A 581 -14.80 32.15 14.85
CA ALA A 581 -14.29 32.18 16.22
C ALA A 581 -15.18 31.34 17.14
N PRO A 582 -14.62 30.42 17.96
CA PRO A 582 -15.41 29.57 18.84
C PRO A 582 -16.01 30.39 19.99
N LEU A 583 -17.33 30.26 20.19
CA LEU A 583 -18.07 30.94 21.26
C LEU A 583 -18.00 30.16 22.57
N ALA A 584 -18.01 28.83 22.51
CA ALA A 584 -17.92 27.94 23.66
C ALA A 584 -17.08 26.67 23.37
N GLY A 585 -16.42 26.12 24.39
CA GLY A 585 -15.70 24.85 24.32
C GLY A 585 -14.44 24.78 25.21
N PRO A 586 -13.82 23.60 25.39
CA PRO A 586 -14.12 22.33 24.73
C PRO A 586 -15.49 21.76 25.14
N TRP A 587 -16.11 21.04 24.19
CA TRP A 587 -17.35 20.30 24.42
C TRP A 587 -17.02 18.91 24.98
N THR A 588 -17.89 18.32 25.80
CA THR A 588 -17.68 16.94 26.28
C THR A 588 -17.79 15.93 25.13
N GLN A 589 -17.42 14.69 25.41
CA GLN A 589 -17.54 13.57 24.47
C GLN A 589 -18.86 12.79 24.63
N GLU A 590 -19.70 13.14 25.60
CA GLU A 590 -20.99 12.48 25.85
C GLU A 590 -22.05 12.97 24.86
N SER A 591 -23.19 12.27 24.87
CA SER A 591 -24.35 12.62 24.05
C SER A 591 -25.07 13.85 24.62
N ASP A 592 -25.67 14.65 23.73
CA ASP A 592 -26.61 15.69 24.15
C ASP A 592 -27.88 15.08 24.77
N TRP A 593 -28.12 13.77 24.61
CA TRP A 593 -29.38 13.15 25.00
C TRP A 593 -29.22 12.18 26.17
N SER A 594 -30.24 12.17 27.04
CA SER A 594 -30.45 11.08 28.00
C SER A 594 -31.93 10.84 28.26
N LEU A 595 -32.27 9.64 28.70
CA LEU A 595 -33.57 9.35 29.30
C LEU A 595 -33.47 9.40 30.82
N ARG A 596 -34.42 10.08 31.45
CA ARG A 596 -34.60 10.04 32.91
C ARG A 596 -35.94 9.41 33.25
N ASN A 597 -35.95 8.58 34.30
CA ASN A 597 -37.20 8.05 34.84
C ASN A 597 -38.05 9.21 35.39
N ALA A 598 -39.27 9.38 34.87
CA ALA A 598 -40.17 10.46 35.26
C ALA A 598 -40.68 10.30 36.71
N ASN A 599 -40.66 9.07 37.25
CA ASN A 599 -41.15 8.74 38.58
C ASN A 599 -40.04 8.70 39.64
N ASP A 600 -38.77 8.79 39.25
CA ASP A 600 -37.61 8.82 40.15
C ASP A 600 -36.57 9.83 39.65
N SER A 601 -36.66 11.06 40.18
CA SER A 601 -35.72 12.13 39.83
C SER A 601 -34.29 11.88 40.30
N GLY A 602 -34.06 10.93 41.22
CA GLY A 602 -32.73 10.54 41.71
C GLY A 602 -32.05 9.45 40.86
N ALA A 603 -32.78 8.80 39.95
CA ALA A 603 -32.23 7.79 39.07
C ALA A 603 -31.16 8.38 38.12
N SER A 604 -30.09 7.61 37.87
CA SER A 604 -29.05 7.99 36.93
C SER A 604 -29.62 8.13 35.50
N PRO A 605 -29.17 9.14 34.71
CA PRO A 605 -29.59 9.27 33.33
C PRO A 605 -29.14 8.07 32.50
N ILE A 606 -29.99 7.62 31.59
CA ILE A 606 -29.68 6.57 30.62
C ILE A 606 -29.23 7.24 29.32
N LEU A 607 -27.98 7.03 28.93
CA LEU A 607 -27.44 7.56 27.67
C LEU A 607 -27.85 6.67 26.48
N PRO A 608 -27.92 7.22 25.26
CA PRO A 608 -28.12 6.40 24.07
C PRO A 608 -26.98 5.41 23.92
N VAL A 609 -27.31 4.20 23.46
CA VAL A 609 -26.33 3.14 23.20
C VAL A 609 -25.76 3.29 21.80
N LYS A 610 -24.52 2.84 21.60
CA LYS A 610 -23.99 2.71 20.24
C LYS A 610 -24.58 1.47 19.59
N ALA A 611 -25.20 1.63 18.43
CA ALA A 611 -25.56 0.54 17.52
C ALA A 611 -24.77 0.73 16.23
N ASP A 612 -24.04 -0.29 15.78
CA ASP A 612 -23.12 -0.18 14.64
C ASP A 612 -22.14 1.02 14.74
N SER A 613 -21.55 1.20 15.94
CA SER A 613 -20.55 2.24 16.25
C SER A 613 -21.07 3.68 16.37
N ARG A 614 -22.38 3.89 16.34
CA ARG A 614 -23.02 5.22 16.34
C ARG A 614 -24.17 5.35 17.33
N CYS A 615 -24.33 6.54 17.91
CA CYS A 615 -25.50 6.87 18.74
C CYS A 615 -26.68 7.43 17.94
N ALA A 616 -26.45 8.13 16.82
CA ALA A 616 -27.53 8.64 15.95
C ALA A 616 -27.51 7.99 14.56
N HIS A 617 -28.66 7.42 14.19
CA HIS A 617 -28.98 7.00 12.82
C HIS A 617 -29.72 8.12 12.11
N LEU A 618 -29.05 8.80 11.19
CA LEU A 618 -29.65 9.89 10.42
C LEU A 618 -30.70 9.31 9.46
N ILE A 619 -31.86 9.96 9.38
CA ILE A 619 -32.99 9.53 8.54
C ILE A 619 -33.11 10.45 7.33
N SER A 620 -33.08 11.77 7.56
CA SER A 620 -33.15 12.76 6.50
C SER A 620 -32.64 14.11 6.99
N TYR A 621 -32.26 14.97 6.05
CA TYR A 621 -31.92 16.36 6.32
C TYR A 621 -32.18 17.24 5.09
N ARG A 622 -32.53 18.51 5.34
CA ARG A 622 -32.77 19.49 4.28
C ARG A 622 -32.51 20.92 4.77
N GLU A 623 -32.21 21.81 3.84
CA GLU A 623 -32.34 23.25 4.06
C GLU A 623 -33.82 23.60 4.25
N ALA A 624 -34.14 24.37 5.29
CA ALA A 624 -35.51 24.80 5.63
C ALA A 624 -35.53 26.32 5.74
N GLY A 625 -35.68 27.00 4.60
CA GLY A 625 -35.55 28.46 4.52
C GLY A 625 -34.10 28.90 4.76
N ASP A 626 -33.86 29.70 5.80
CA ASP A 626 -32.53 30.11 6.26
C ASP A 626 -31.94 29.20 7.36
N GLY A 627 -32.66 28.13 7.71
CA GLY A 627 -32.29 27.12 8.68
C GLY A 627 -32.11 25.73 8.06
N VAL A 628 -32.05 24.71 8.91
CA VAL A 628 -32.02 23.30 8.52
C VAL A 628 -33.04 22.50 9.32
N GLN A 629 -33.59 21.45 8.72
CA GLN A 629 -34.35 20.43 9.42
C GLN A 629 -33.71 19.07 9.18
N PHE A 630 -33.60 18.26 10.22
CA PHE A 630 -33.09 16.91 10.12
C PHE A 630 -33.76 15.98 11.12
N GLU A 631 -33.76 14.70 10.80
CA GLU A 631 -34.40 13.65 11.58
C GLU A 631 -33.41 12.51 11.81
N TYR A 632 -33.34 12.00 13.03
CA TYR A 632 -32.47 10.89 13.39
C TYR A 632 -33.09 10.01 14.49
N GLN A 633 -32.61 8.79 14.63
CA GLN A 633 -33.01 7.85 15.67
C GLN A 633 -31.92 7.66 16.70
N LEU A 634 -32.32 7.55 17.96
CA LEU A 634 -31.48 7.30 19.13
C LEU A 634 -31.91 5.98 19.79
N PRO A 635 -31.07 4.95 19.80
CA PRO A 635 -31.35 3.74 20.53
C PRO A 635 -30.97 3.90 22.01
N PHE A 636 -31.82 3.44 22.92
CA PHE A 636 -31.60 3.38 24.36
C PHE A 636 -31.85 1.96 24.86
N ASN A 637 -31.10 1.55 25.89
CA ASN A 637 -31.39 0.32 26.62
C ASN A 637 -32.15 0.68 27.91
N VAL A 638 -33.44 0.34 27.96
CA VAL A 638 -34.33 0.63 29.08
C VAL A 638 -34.78 -0.69 29.68
N GLN A 639 -34.32 -0.98 30.90
CA GLN A 639 -34.67 -2.21 31.65
C GLN A 639 -34.35 -3.52 30.89
N GLY A 640 -33.35 -3.51 29.99
CA GLY A 640 -32.97 -4.67 29.19
C GLY A 640 -33.66 -4.75 27.83
N GLU A 641 -34.60 -3.85 27.53
CA GLU A 641 -35.26 -3.74 26.22
C GLU A 641 -34.70 -2.55 25.42
N GLN A 642 -34.56 -2.75 24.11
CA GLN A 642 -34.16 -1.71 23.17
C GLN A 642 -35.35 -0.78 22.86
N ALA A 643 -35.18 0.51 23.13
CA ALA A 643 -36.14 1.55 22.78
C ALA A 643 -35.53 2.52 21.77
N ILE A 644 -36.26 2.83 20.69
CA ILE A 644 -35.81 3.77 19.66
C ILE A 644 -36.60 5.08 19.79
N VAL A 645 -35.90 6.16 20.13
CA VAL A 645 -36.47 7.51 20.16
C VAL A 645 -36.15 8.20 18.83
N ARG A 646 -37.18 8.63 18.11
CA ARG A 646 -37.07 9.36 16.85
C ARG A 646 -37.11 10.85 17.13
N VAL A 647 -36.05 11.57 16.78
CA VAL A 647 -35.87 12.99 17.04
C VAL A 647 -35.89 13.75 15.72
N THR A 648 -36.77 14.74 15.62
CA THR A 648 -36.78 15.74 14.55
C THR A 648 -36.32 17.06 15.13
N GLU A 649 -35.32 17.66 14.51
CA GLU A 649 -34.79 18.97 14.89
C GLU A 649 -34.93 19.97 13.76
N THR A 650 -35.31 21.20 14.11
CA THR A 650 -35.26 22.35 13.20
C THR A 650 -34.38 23.42 13.82
N TRP A 651 -33.34 23.82 13.10
CA TRP A 651 -32.40 24.85 13.53
C TRP A 651 -32.56 26.09 12.67
N THR A 652 -32.85 27.23 13.29
CA THR A 652 -33.09 28.50 12.57
C THR A 652 -32.21 29.61 13.12
N PRO A 653 -31.61 30.46 12.28
CA PRO A 653 -30.90 31.65 12.77
C PRO A 653 -31.88 32.61 13.43
N LEU A 654 -31.47 33.21 14.54
CA LEU A 654 -32.22 34.27 15.20
C LEU A 654 -31.79 35.63 14.66
N ALA A 655 -32.76 36.54 14.50
CA ALA A 655 -32.48 37.93 14.17
C ALA A 655 -31.70 38.58 15.31
N ALA A 656 -30.79 39.50 14.97
CA ALA A 656 -30.03 40.22 15.97
C ALA A 656 -30.91 41.26 16.68
N GLU A 657 -30.95 41.22 18.00
CA GLU A 657 -31.54 42.27 18.85
C GLU A 657 -30.40 43.08 19.47
N GLY A 658 -30.07 44.21 18.83
CA GLY A 658 -28.92 45.02 19.22
C GLY A 658 -27.59 44.29 19.02
N ARG A 659 -26.92 43.92 20.11
CA ARG A 659 -25.65 43.16 20.09
C ARG A 659 -25.81 41.68 20.46
N VAL A 660 -27.03 41.19 20.56
CA VAL A 660 -27.31 39.78 20.84
C VAL A 660 -27.84 39.13 19.56
N SER A 661 -27.21 38.04 19.16
CA SER A 661 -27.66 37.20 18.05
C SER A 661 -27.46 35.73 18.39
N GLY A 662 -27.98 34.81 17.58
CA GLY A 662 -27.96 33.41 17.93
C GLY A 662 -28.64 32.49 16.93
N TRP A 663 -29.00 31.31 17.39
CA TRP A 663 -29.80 30.35 16.64
C TRP A 663 -30.74 29.61 17.59
N ARG A 664 -31.84 29.12 17.06
CA ARG A 664 -32.85 28.37 17.79
C ARG A 664 -32.78 26.90 17.42
N ARG A 665 -32.92 26.03 18.42
CA ARG A 665 -33.03 24.58 18.32
C ARG A 665 -34.43 24.16 18.74
N ASP A 666 -35.29 23.88 17.77
CA ASP A 666 -36.61 23.31 17.99
C ASP A 666 -36.54 21.79 17.87
N VAL A 667 -36.97 21.07 18.91
CA VAL A 667 -36.88 19.61 19.02
C VAL A 667 -38.27 19.01 19.18
N SER A 668 -38.52 17.93 18.44
CA SER A 668 -39.68 17.05 18.60
C SER A 668 -39.23 15.58 18.64
N ALA A 669 -39.51 14.89 19.75
CA ALA A 669 -39.15 13.50 19.96
C ALA A 669 -40.40 12.60 20.08
N ALA A 670 -40.40 11.50 19.34
CA ALA A 670 -41.44 10.46 19.37
C ALA A 670 -40.83 9.11 19.77
N GLY A 671 -41.66 8.21 20.31
CA GLY A 671 -41.19 6.87 20.75
C GLY A 671 -40.43 6.88 22.08
N VAL A 672 -40.58 7.94 22.89
CA VAL A 672 -40.01 7.97 24.25
C VAL A 672 -40.73 6.91 25.12
N PRO A 673 -40.01 6.00 25.79
CA PRO A 673 -40.61 4.94 26.61
C PRO A 673 -41.56 5.47 27.69
N ALA A 674 -42.63 4.72 27.96
CA ALA A 674 -43.59 5.07 29.00
C ALA A 674 -42.89 5.17 30.37
N GLY A 675 -43.16 6.26 31.11
CA GLY A 675 -42.52 6.53 32.39
C GLY A 675 -41.14 7.17 32.30
N TYR A 676 -40.66 7.55 31.11
CA TYR A 676 -39.40 8.25 30.90
C TYR A 676 -39.60 9.62 30.22
N THR A 677 -38.69 10.54 30.52
CA THR A 677 -38.59 11.86 29.90
C THR A 677 -37.24 11.99 29.20
N LEU A 678 -37.25 12.47 27.95
CA LEU A 678 -36.03 12.80 27.22
C LEU A 678 -35.48 14.13 27.77
N GLU A 679 -34.20 14.14 28.08
CA GLU A 679 -33.46 15.29 28.59
C GLU A 679 -32.37 15.70 27.60
N LEU A 680 -32.34 16.99 27.25
CA LEU A 680 -31.25 17.61 26.53
C LEU A 680 -30.19 18.07 27.54
N GLN A 681 -29.01 17.49 27.48
CA GLN A 681 -27.86 17.79 28.32
C GLN A 681 -27.00 18.86 27.68
N HIS A 682 -26.54 19.82 28.48
CA HIS A 682 -25.65 20.89 28.02
C HIS A 682 -24.26 20.72 28.61
N LEU A 683 -23.28 20.47 27.74
CA LEU A 683 -21.98 19.95 28.14
C LEU A 683 -20.81 20.70 27.48
N ALA A 684 -20.83 22.04 27.50
CA ALA A 684 -19.67 22.85 27.17
C ALA A 684 -18.86 23.15 28.45
N SER A 685 -17.52 23.05 28.39
CA SER A 685 -16.69 23.19 29.59
C SER A 685 -16.31 24.62 29.96
N ARG A 686 -16.58 25.63 29.10
CA ARG A 686 -16.37 27.06 29.36
C ARG A 686 -16.92 27.94 28.23
N VAL A 687 -17.30 29.17 28.57
CA VAL A 687 -17.48 30.30 27.66
C VAL A 687 -16.12 30.77 27.13
N LEU A 688 -16.05 31.10 25.84
CA LEU A 688 -14.86 31.67 25.20
C LEU A 688 -15.07 33.12 24.76
N LEU A 689 -16.15 33.40 24.03
CA LEU A 689 -16.45 34.71 23.44
C LEU A 689 -17.94 34.98 23.43
N GLY A 690 -18.34 36.25 23.60
CA GLY A 690 -19.71 36.70 23.38
C GLY A 690 -20.74 36.18 24.39
N GLU A 691 -20.36 35.86 25.63
CA GLU A 691 -21.29 35.50 26.71
C GLU A 691 -22.43 34.52 26.29
N PRO A 692 -22.09 33.37 25.68
CA PRO A 692 -23.06 32.42 25.16
C PRO A 692 -23.94 31.87 26.30
N ARG A 693 -25.25 31.89 26.06
CA ARG A 693 -26.27 31.42 26.98
C ARG A 693 -27.36 30.69 26.23
N LEU A 694 -28.04 29.80 26.92
CA LEU A 694 -29.21 29.11 26.41
C LEU A 694 -30.45 29.72 27.04
N GLN A 695 -31.48 29.93 26.26
CA GLN A 695 -32.73 30.51 26.71
C GLN A 695 -33.90 29.63 26.29
N THR A 696 -34.73 29.28 27.26
CA THR A 696 -36.00 28.57 27.05
C THR A 696 -37.14 29.46 27.52
N ALA A 697 -38.38 29.05 27.29
CA ALA A 697 -39.56 29.79 27.79
C ALA A 697 -39.60 29.94 29.32
N SER A 698 -38.91 29.07 30.07
CA SER A 698 -38.99 29.01 31.54
C SER A 698 -37.68 29.27 32.28
N ALA A 699 -36.54 29.29 31.59
CA ALA A 699 -35.23 29.44 32.19
C ALA A 699 -34.18 29.99 31.22
N ALA A 700 -33.25 30.78 31.74
CA ALA A 700 -31.99 31.14 31.07
C ALA A 700 -30.83 30.39 31.74
N ILE A 701 -30.06 29.65 30.96
CA ILE A 701 -28.97 28.79 31.42
C ILE A 701 -27.65 29.36 30.90
N ALA A 702 -26.78 29.77 31.82
CA ALA A 702 -25.42 30.16 31.47
C ALA A 702 -24.56 28.93 31.19
N LEU A 703 -23.69 29.00 30.18
CA LEU A 703 -22.73 27.93 29.88
C LEU A 703 -21.50 28.05 30.81
N GLU A 704 -21.62 27.57 32.05
CA GLU A 704 -20.53 27.61 33.04
C GLU A 704 -19.75 26.29 33.13
N ALA A 705 -18.45 26.40 33.41
CA ALA A 705 -17.54 25.26 33.50
C ALA A 705 -17.91 24.30 34.65
N GLY A 706 -18.18 23.03 34.33
CA GLY A 706 -18.33 21.97 35.32
C GLY A 706 -19.73 21.79 35.92
N GLN A 707 -20.74 22.53 35.46
CA GLN A 707 -22.15 22.29 35.81
C GLN A 707 -22.91 21.72 34.60
N SER A 708 -23.19 20.41 34.62
CA SER A 708 -24.13 19.81 33.66
C SER A 708 -25.56 20.22 34.04
N GLN A 709 -26.21 21.00 33.17
CA GLN A 709 -27.63 21.30 33.29
C GLN A 709 -28.39 20.52 32.22
N SER A 710 -29.48 19.88 32.63
CA SER A 710 -30.36 19.12 31.75
C SER A 710 -31.69 19.85 31.59
N LEU A 711 -32.16 19.95 30.35
CA LEU A 711 -33.47 20.47 30.01
C LEU A 711 -34.41 19.30 29.72
N ARG A 712 -35.46 19.15 30.54
CA ARG A 712 -36.53 18.18 30.31
C ARG A 712 -37.44 18.66 29.18
N LEU A 713 -37.71 17.79 28.22
CA LEU A 713 -38.71 18.06 27.19
C LEU A 713 -40.12 17.97 27.78
N THR A 714 -41.03 18.77 27.23
CA THR A 714 -42.44 18.82 27.65
C THR A 714 -43.29 17.94 26.75
N SER A 715 -44.29 17.25 27.31
CA SER A 715 -45.19 16.41 26.51
C SER A 715 -46.23 17.26 25.78
N GLN A 716 -46.32 17.11 24.46
CA GLN A 716 -47.30 17.77 23.60
C GLN A 716 -47.76 16.80 22.50
N ASN A 717 -49.07 16.55 22.41
CA ASN A 717 -49.70 15.72 21.36
C ASN A 717 -49.03 14.34 21.15
N GLY A 718 -48.69 13.64 22.23
CA GLY A 718 -48.04 12.31 22.17
C GLY A 718 -46.56 12.33 21.79
N LYS A 719 -45.95 13.52 21.65
CA LYS A 719 -44.51 13.72 21.47
C LYS A 719 -43.94 14.47 22.68
N GLN A 720 -42.62 14.46 22.83
CA GLN A 720 -41.92 15.35 23.75
C GLN A 720 -41.22 16.45 22.96
N VAL A 721 -41.34 17.71 23.38
CA VAL A 721 -40.84 18.88 22.63
C VAL A 721 -40.03 19.83 23.53
N ALA A 722 -39.06 20.51 22.92
CA ALA A 722 -38.34 21.62 23.53
C ALA A 722 -37.98 22.66 22.46
N GLN A 723 -37.89 23.91 22.91
CA GLN A 723 -37.36 25.03 22.13
C GLN A 723 -36.26 25.68 22.96
N VAL A 724 -35.07 25.79 22.36
CA VAL A 724 -33.88 26.33 23.03
C VAL A 724 -33.20 27.34 22.13
N ASP A 725 -33.11 28.58 22.59
CA ASP A 725 -32.40 29.67 21.92
C ASP A 725 -30.95 29.71 22.40
N TYR A 726 -30.01 29.48 21.50
CA TYR A 726 -28.58 29.62 21.70
C TYR A 726 -28.18 31.05 21.35
N LEU A 727 -28.04 31.90 22.37
CA LEU A 727 -27.79 33.33 22.23
C LEU A 727 -26.36 33.69 22.64
N ALA A 728 -25.76 34.62 21.91
CA ALA A 728 -24.47 35.21 22.26
C ALA A 728 -24.52 36.73 22.04
N SER A 729 -23.84 37.48 22.91
CA SER A 729 -23.55 38.92 22.86
C SER A 729 -22.57 39.26 21.72
N VAL A 730 -22.88 38.81 20.50
CA VAL A 730 -22.21 39.16 19.24
C VAL A 730 -23.23 39.83 18.31
N GLY A 731 -22.82 40.96 17.71
CA GLY A 731 -23.70 41.74 16.82
C GLY A 731 -23.88 41.10 15.45
N GLN A 732 -24.72 41.72 14.61
CA GLN A 732 -25.00 41.21 13.26
C GLN A 732 -23.78 41.29 12.34
N ARG A 733 -23.55 40.24 11.56
CA ARG A 733 -22.52 40.19 10.50
C ARG A 733 -22.86 41.20 9.38
N SER A 734 -21.82 41.71 8.68
CA SER A 734 -21.99 42.56 7.49
C SER A 734 -23.03 41.98 6.53
N THR A 735 -23.96 42.82 6.06
CA THR A 735 -25.00 42.43 5.10
C THR A 735 -24.54 42.50 3.65
N GLN A 736 -23.33 43.00 3.37
CA GLN A 736 -22.81 43.07 2.01
C GLN A 736 -22.14 41.73 1.62
N PRO A 737 -22.61 41.07 0.54
CA PRO A 737 -21.94 39.89 0.02
C PRO A 737 -20.55 40.27 -0.50
N PHE A 738 -19.62 39.32 -0.42
CA PHE A 738 -18.32 39.49 -1.05
C PHE A 738 -18.47 39.45 -2.58
N PRO A 739 -17.69 40.26 -3.34
CA PRO A 739 -17.71 40.19 -4.79
C PRO A 739 -17.26 38.80 -5.25
N GLU A 740 -17.99 38.22 -6.20
CA GLU A 740 -17.56 36.99 -6.87
C GLU A 740 -16.25 37.24 -7.61
N LYS A 741 -15.26 36.35 -7.42
CA LYS A 741 -14.03 36.42 -8.20
C LYS A 741 -14.32 35.91 -9.62
N PRO A 742 -13.89 36.64 -10.67
CA PRO A 742 -14.02 36.13 -12.03
C PRO A 742 -13.27 34.81 -12.14
N THR A 743 -13.94 33.80 -12.67
CA THR A 743 -13.31 32.51 -12.98
C THR A 743 -12.61 32.68 -14.33
N PRO A 744 -11.29 32.41 -14.44
CA PRO A 744 -10.61 32.47 -15.73
C PRO A 744 -11.29 31.53 -16.73
N GLU A 745 -11.67 32.05 -17.90
CA GLU A 745 -12.10 31.21 -19.02
C GLU A 745 -10.88 30.46 -19.56
N ASP A 746 -11.01 29.13 -19.64
CA ASP A 746 -9.99 28.28 -20.22
C ASP A 746 -10.43 27.90 -21.64
N LYS A 747 -9.58 28.13 -22.65
CA LYS A 747 -9.85 27.78 -24.05
C LYS A 747 -9.04 26.54 -24.42
N PRO A 748 -9.59 25.32 -24.31
CA PRO A 748 -8.82 24.12 -24.56
C PRO A 748 -8.50 23.93 -26.05
N GLY A 749 -7.26 23.52 -26.35
CA GLY A 749 -6.88 23.04 -27.67
C GLY A 749 -7.47 21.65 -28.00
N ALA A 750 -7.28 21.19 -29.24
CA ALA A 750 -7.74 19.89 -29.71
C ALA A 750 -7.12 18.71 -28.93
N LEU A 751 -7.93 17.68 -28.68
CA LEU A 751 -7.48 16.44 -28.05
C LEU A 751 -6.76 15.51 -29.05
N VAL A 752 -5.70 14.83 -28.60
CA VAL A 752 -4.92 13.86 -29.41
C VAL A 752 -4.95 12.46 -28.75
N GLY A 753 -4.53 11.41 -29.48
CA GLY A 753 -4.43 10.04 -28.93
C GLY A 753 -5.78 9.33 -28.73
N LEU A 754 -6.79 9.73 -29.50
CA LEU A 754 -8.17 9.22 -29.44
C LEU A 754 -8.56 8.49 -30.75
N PRO A 755 -7.87 7.40 -31.13
CA PRO A 755 -8.14 6.72 -32.39
C PRO A 755 -9.59 6.23 -32.47
N GLY A 756 -10.29 6.60 -33.53
CA GLY A 756 -11.71 6.28 -33.70
C GLY A 756 -12.68 7.23 -32.98
N PHE A 757 -12.20 8.34 -32.40
CA PHE A 757 -13.06 9.30 -31.70
C PHE A 757 -12.70 10.77 -32.00
N GLU A 758 -13.72 11.62 -32.02
CA GLU A 758 -13.55 13.07 -31.87
C GLU A 758 -13.83 13.44 -30.40
N GLY A 759 -12.84 14.03 -29.72
CA GLY A 759 -12.95 14.41 -28.33
C GLY A 759 -13.26 15.89 -28.14
N LYS A 760 -14.29 16.22 -27.35
CA LYS A 760 -14.62 17.58 -26.93
C LYS A 760 -14.67 17.68 -25.41
N ARG A 761 -14.01 18.70 -24.85
CA ARG A 761 -14.12 19.01 -23.43
C ARG A 761 -15.39 19.81 -23.19
N LEU A 762 -16.19 19.38 -22.21
CA LEU A 762 -17.31 20.20 -21.77
C LEU A 762 -16.80 21.50 -21.14
N PRO A 763 -17.47 22.64 -21.34
CA PRO A 763 -17.05 23.95 -20.85
C PRO A 763 -17.35 24.11 -19.34
N LEU A 764 -16.82 23.19 -18.52
CA LEU A 764 -17.03 23.13 -17.08
C LEU A 764 -15.89 23.81 -16.32
N PRO A 765 -16.17 24.45 -15.16
CA PRO A 765 -15.13 24.98 -14.29
C PRO A 765 -14.12 23.90 -13.88
N LYS A 766 -12.82 24.17 -14.09
CA LYS A 766 -11.72 23.25 -13.75
C LYS A 766 -11.73 22.72 -12.31
N PRO A 767 -12.20 23.46 -11.27
CA PRO A 767 -12.26 22.91 -9.92
C PRO A 767 -13.24 21.74 -9.72
N ILE A 768 -14.15 21.48 -10.68
CA ILE A 768 -15.03 20.31 -10.67
C ILE A 768 -14.18 19.08 -11.00
N MET A 769 -14.21 18.07 -10.13
CA MET A 769 -13.36 16.87 -10.22
C MET A 769 -14.25 15.62 -10.31
N PRO A 770 -14.73 15.24 -11.51
CA PRO A 770 -15.77 14.22 -11.65
C PRO A 770 -15.33 12.84 -11.13
N THR A 771 -16.20 12.22 -10.33
CA THR A 771 -15.96 10.91 -9.68
C THR A 771 -17.02 9.86 -9.99
N GLY A 772 -18.18 10.26 -10.52
CA GLY A 772 -19.24 9.38 -11.01
C GLY A 772 -20.18 10.14 -11.93
N LEU A 773 -20.68 9.47 -12.96
CA LEU A 773 -21.58 10.02 -13.99
C LEU A 773 -22.86 9.18 -14.08
N ALA A 774 -23.99 9.82 -14.35
CA ALA A 774 -25.26 9.19 -14.66
C ALA A 774 -26.09 10.11 -15.56
N TRP A 775 -27.23 9.62 -16.06
CA TRP A 775 -28.19 10.43 -16.82
C TRP A 775 -29.58 10.28 -16.22
N ASN A 776 -30.35 11.36 -16.22
CA ASN A 776 -31.78 11.31 -15.89
C ASN A 776 -32.63 10.98 -17.13
N GLU A 777 -33.93 10.83 -16.95
CA GLU A 777 -34.86 10.51 -18.04
C GLU A 777 -34.93 11.60 -19.13
N GLN A 778 -34.55 12.84 -18.79
CA GLN A 778 -34.49 13.97 -19.71
C GLN A 778 -33.19 13.99 -20.55
N GLY A 779 -32.22 13.13 -20.23
CA GLY A 779 -30.91 13.09 -20.88
C GLY A 779 -29.89 14.07 -20.30
N ASP A 780 -30.20 14.75 -19.19
CA ASP A 780 -29.24 15.61 -18.50
C ASP A 780 -28.12 14.77 -17.89
N LEU A 781 -26.88 15.26 -17.99
CA LEU A 781 -25.74 14.62 -17.35
C LEU A 781 -25.73 14.95 -15.85
N LEU A 782 -25.86 13.92 -15.02
CA LEU A 782 -25.64 14.01 -13.58
C LEU A 782 -24.20 13.65 -13.26
N MET A 783 -23.54 14.43 -12.41
CA MET A 783 -22.16 14.14 -12.00
C MET A 783 -21.91 14.42 -10.52
N THR A 784 -21.08 13.58 -9.92
CA THR A 784 -20.49 13.81 -8.59
C THR A 784 -19.08 14.36 -8.74
N SER A 785 -18.65 15.19 -7.80
CA SER A 785 -17.31 15.75 -7.72
C SER A 785 -16.60 15.26 -6.47
N LEU A 786 -15.30 14.94 -6.58
CA LEU A 786 -14.44 14.54 -5.47
C LEU A 786 -14.54 15.49 -4.27
N LYS A 787 -14.76 16.79 -4.54
CA LYS A 787 -14.90 17.87 -3.55
C LYS A 787 -16.23 17.90 -2.77
N GLY A 788 -17.15 16.98 -3.06
CA GLY A 788 -18.40 16.81 -2.31
C GLY A 788 -19.66 17.36 -2.97
N ASP A 789 -19.53 17.92 -4.17
CA ASP A 789 -20.65 18.52 -4.90
C ASP A 789 -21.31 17.54 -5.87
N VAL A 790 -22.59 17.75 -6.12
CA VAL A 790 -23.41 17.01 -7.09
C VAL A 790 -24.03 18.00 -8.06
N PHE A 791 -23.92 17.74 -9.36
CA PHE A 791 -24.37 18.63 -10.42
C PHE A 791 -25.27 17.92 -11.42
N SER A 792 -26.20 18.67 -12.00
CA SER A 792 -26.87 18.38 -13.27
C SER A 792 -26.28 19.32 -14.32
N VAL A 793 -25.93 18.80 -15.49
CA VAL A 793 -25.40 19.57 -16.62
C VAL A 793 -26.31 19.33 -17.82
N ARG A 794 -26.81 20.41 -18.41
CA ARG A 794 -27.77 20.39 -19.51
C ARG A 794 -27.18 21.02 -20.75
N ASP A 795 -27.55 20.46 -21.90
CA ASP A 795 -27.42 21.12 -23.20
C ASP A 795 -28.58 22.11 -23.36
N THR A 796 -28.29 23.42 -23.40
CA THR A 796 -29.33 24.45 -23.49
C THR A 796 -29.45 25.11 -24.85
N ASP A 797 -28.45 24.98 -25.72
CA ASP A 797 -28.45 25.53 -27.08
C ASP A 797 -28.70 24.48 -28.19
N GLY A 798 -28.70 23.19 -27.82
CA GLY A 798 -29.00 22.06 -28.69
C GLY A 798 -27.84 21.67 -29.60
N ASP A 799 -26.61 22.08 -29.31
CA ASP A 799 -25.41 21.72 -30.07
C ASP A 799 -24.86 20.32 -29.76
N GLY A 800 -25.45 19.63 -28.79
CA GLY A 800 -25.08 18.31 -28.32
C GLY A 800 -23.94 18.31 -27.29
N ILE A 801 -23.56 19.45 -26.73
CA ILE A 801 -22.50 19.63 -25.73
C ILE A 801 -23.09 20.27 -24.47
N PRO A 802 -23.29 19.48 -23.38
CA PRO A 802 -23.81 20.03 -22.14
C PRO A 802 -22.88 21.11 -21.53
N GLU A 803 -23.44 22.29 -21.29
CA GLU A 803 -22.73 23.51 -20.91
C GLU A 803 -23.35 24.21 -19.69
N THR A 804 -24.66 24.08 -19.46
CA THR A 804 -25.35 24.74 -18.34
C THR A 804 -25.33 23.86 -17.09
N THR A 805 -24.63 24.32 -16.04
CA THR A 805 -24.47 23.57 -14.78
C THR A 805 -25.43 24.06 -13.68
N GLN A 806 -26.17 23.12 -13.06
CA GLN A 806 -26.97 23.33 -11.86
C GLN A 806 -26.44 22.45 -10.71
N ARG A 807 -26.14 23.03 -9.56
CA ARG A 807 -25.75 22.26 -8.36
C ARG A 807 -26.97 21.72 -7.62
N LEU A 808 -27.01 20.41 -7.38
CA LEU A 808 -28.09 19.70 -6.69
C LEU A 808 -27.79 19.49 -5.19
N ALA A 809 -26.53 19.21 -4.85
CA ALA A 809 -26.08 19.07 -3.47
C ALA A 809 -24.60 19.51 -3.33
N ALA A 810 -24.18 19.78 -2.10
CA ALA A 810 -22.83 20.19 -1.77
C ALA A 810 -22.40 19.61 -0.41
N GLY A 811 -21.09 19.57 -0.18
CA GLY A 811 -20.53 19.28 1.14
C GLY A 811 -20.56 17.80 1.54
N LEU A 812 -20.70 16.88 0.58
CA LEU A 812 -20.61 15.44 0.83
C LEU A 812 -19.15 14.97 0.96
N SER A 813 -18.93 13.88 1.69
CA SER A 813 -17.60 13.28 1.83
C SER A 813 -17.21 12.46 0.60
N ALA A 814 -16.59 13.12 -0.39
CA ALA A 814 -16.05 12.53 -1.60
C ALA A 814 -16.95 11.45 -2.24
N PRO A 815 -18.07 11.86 -2.87
CA PRO A 815 -19.02 10.96 -3.49
C PRO A 815 -18.41 10.25 -4.71
N PHE A 816 -18.51 8.93 -4.76
CA PHE A 816 -17.97 8.07 -5.84
C PHE A 816 -19.06 7.23 -6.51
N GLY A 817 -20.30 7.69 -6.44
CA GLY A 817 -21.38 7.05 -7.17
C GLY A 817 -22.65 7.84 -7.21
N ILE A 818 -23.35 7.71 -8.34
CA ILE A 818 -24.58 8.44 -8.65
C ILE A 818 -25.45 7.61 -9.59
N THR A 819 -26.77 7.68 -9.41
CA THR A 819 -27.76 7.12 -10.34
C THR A 819 -29.09 7.86 -10.20
N ALA A 820 -29.89 7.91 -11.25
CA ALA A 820 -31.24 8.46 -11.22
C ALA A 820 -32.26 7.34 -10.98
N GLU A 821 -33.25 7.59 -10.12
CA GLU A 821 -34.41 6.73 -9.86
C GLU A 821 -35.70 7.56 -9.97
N GLY A 822 -36.28 7.60 -11.17
CA GLY A 822 -37.38 8.51 -11.47
C GLY A 822 -36.95 9.96 -11.24
N ASP A 823 -37.66 10.66 -10.34
CA ASP A 823 -37.36 12.04 -9.97
C ASP A 823 -36.31 12.18 -8.84
N GLU A 824 -35.87 11.08 -8.22
CA GLU A 824 -34.86 11.10 -7.16
C GLU A 824 -33.46 10.80 -7.73
N VAL A 825 -32.42 11.40 -7.14
CA VAL A 825 -31.02 11.09 -7.48
C VAL A 825 -30.35 10.43 -6.29
N LEU A 826 -29.95 9.17 -6.44
CA LEU A 826 -29.17 8.47 -5.44
C LEU A 826 -27.69 8.84 -5.56
N VAL A 827 -27.05 9.11 -4.44
CA VAL A 827 -25.62 9.43 -4.35
C VAL A 827 -25.00 8.63 -3.22
N VAL A 828 -23.90 7.92 -3.50
CA VAL A 828 -23.11 7.26 -2.46
C VAL A 828 -21.87 8.08 -2.15
N HIS A 829 -21.64 8.30 -0.86
CA HIS A 829 -20.43 8.93 -0.34
C HIS A 829 -19.95 8.15 0.89
N LYS A 830 -18.80 8.50 1.46
CA LYS A 830 -18.11 7.64 2.43
C LYS A 830 -18.97 7.07 3.59
N PRO A 831 -19.77 7.88 4.31
CA PRO A 831 -20.54 7.37 5.45
C PRO A 831 -21.88 6.71 5.08
N GLU A 832 -22.53 7.09 3.97
CA GLU A 832 -23.92 6.72 3.68
C GLU A 832 -24.29 6.87 2.18
N VAL A 833 -25.43 6.27 1.81
CA VAL A 833 -26.15 6.52 0.55
C VAL A 833 -27.30 7.48 0.84
N ILE A 834 -27.43 8.52 0.03
CA ILE A 834 -28.53 9.49 0.12
C ILE A 834 -29.38 9.47 -1.16
N ALA A 835 -30.68 9.68 -1.01
CA ALA A 835 -31.59 10.05 -2.09
C ALA A 835 -31.83 11.56 -2.03
N LEU A 836 -31.47 12.26 -3.10
CA LEU A 836 -31.78 13.67 -3.30
C LEU A 836 -33.16 13.78 -3.93
N GLN A 837 -34.09 14.39 -3.20
CA GLN A 837 -35.46 14.64 -3.66
C GLN A 837 -35.57 15.99 -4.35
N PRO A 838 -36.55 16.18 -5.26
CA PRO A 838 -36.76 17.46 -5.94
C PRO A 838 -37.03 18.66 -5.01
N ASP A 839 -37.55 18.41 -3.81
CA ASP A 839 -37.82 19.44 -2.80
C ASP A 839 -36.58 19.86 -1.98
N GLY A 840 -35.41 19.29 -2.29
CA GLY A 840 -34.15 19.52 -1.57
C GLY A 840 -33.93 18.58 -0.37
N THR A 841 -34.89 17.70 -0.06
CA THR A 841 -34.74 16.70 1.00
C THR A 841 -33.69 15.66 0.63
N ARG A 842 -32.80 15.38 1.57
CA ARG A 842 -31.78 14.32 1.46
C ARG A 842 -32.15 13.21 2.42
N ARG A 843 -32.65 12.11 1.89
CA ARG A 843 -33.09 10.95 2.66
C ARG A 843 -31.96 9.92 2.73
N ILE A 844 -31.65 9.42 3.91
CA ILE A 844 -30.65 8.37 4.08
C ILE A 844 -31.26 7.03 3.64
N VAL A 845 -30.68 6.44 2.62
CA VAL A 845 -31.13 5.18 2.00
C VAL A 845 -30.41 3.99 2.62
N ALA A 846 -29.11 4.10 2.89
CA ALA A 846 -28.32 3.02 3.47
C ALA A 846 -27.08 3.58 4.18
N ASP A 847 -26.62 2.91 5.23
CA ASP A 847 -25.41 3.25 5.98
C ASP A 847 -24.90 2.02 6.77
N GLY A 848 -23.84 2.17 7.59
CA GLY A 848 -23.47 1.17 8.60
C GLY A 848 -22.26 0.27 8.32
N TRP A 849 -21.49 0.52 7.26
CA TRP A 849 -20.26 -0.20 6.89
C TRP A 849 -18.96 0.40 7.47
N GLY A 850 -19.05 1.11 8.61
CA GLY A 850 -17.89 1.70 9.30
C GLY A 850 -17.18 2.83 8.53
N HIS A 851 -17.06 4.00 9.16
CA HIS A 851 -16.40 5.16 8.58
C HIS A 851 -15.50 5.86 9.61
N SER A 852 -14.31 6.29 9.16
CA SER A 852 -13.30 6.98 9.96
C SER A 852 -12.73 8.19 9.21
N ASP A 853 -11.79 8.90 9.83
CA ASP A 853 -10.99 9.95 9.17
C ASP A 853 -10.01 9.39 8.12
N ASN A 854 -9.92 8.06 7.96
CA ASN A 854 -9.03 7.47 7.00
C ASN A 854 -9.46 7.79 5.56
N TYR A 855 -8.46 8.19 4.79
CA TYR A 855 -8.67 8.57 3.42
C TYR A 855 -9.16 7.43 2.52
N HIS A 856 -8.74 6.18 2.77
CA HIS A 856 -9.12 5.01 1.97
C HIS A 856 -10.53 4.45 2.27
N ASP A 857 -11.31 5.13 3.12
CA ASP A 857 -12.69 4.73 3.45
C ASP A 857 -13.69 5.00 2.30
N TRP A 858 -13.23 4.94 1.05
CA TRP A 858 -14.04 5.10 -0.15
C TRP A 858 -15.20 4.12 -0.20
N VAL A 859 -16.27 4.59 -0.82
CA VAL A 859 -17.47 3.81 -1.16
C VAL A 859 -17.91 4.21 -2.56
N THR A 860 -18.01 3.23 -3.45
CA THR A 860 -18.25 3.43 -4.89
C THR A 860 -19.56 2.78 -5.30
N GLY A 861 -20.20 3.30 -6.35
CA GLY A 861 -21.54 2.87 -6.77
C GLY A 861 -22.04 3.59 -8.03
N PHE A 862 -23.16 3.21 -8.60
CA PHE A 862 -23.96 2.02 -8.31
C PHE A 862 -23.82 1.03 -9.47
N ALA A 863 -23.94 -0.26 -9.18
CA ALA A 863 -24.26 -1.27 -10.17
C ALA A 863 -25.62 -1.88 -9.86
N ARG A 864 -26.32 -2.39 -10.88
CA ARG A 864 -27.60 -3.08 -10.69
C ARG A 864 -27.58 -4.45 -11.32
N ASP A 865 -28.09 -5.43 -10.60
CA ASP A 865 -28.27 -6.76 -11.17
C ASP A 865 -29.46 -6.79 -12.15
N ALA A 866 -29.68 -7.95 -12.76
CA ALA A 866 -30.82 -8.16 -13.68
C ALA A 866 -32.20 -7.96 -13.02
N SER A 867 -32.29 -7.95 -11.68
CA SER A 867 -33.52 -7.67 -10.93
C SER A 867 -33.65 -6.19 -10.53
N GLY A 868 -32.69 -5.34 -10.90
CA GLY A 868 -32.66 -3.92 -10.57
C GLY A 868 -32.13 -3.61 -9.16
N ARG A 869 -31.64 -4.61 -8.41
CA ARG A 869 -31.14 -4.42 -7.05
C ARG A 869 -29.80 -3.68 -7.07
N PRO A 870 -29.63 -2.61 -6.26
CA PRO A 870 -28.42 -1.80 -6.30
C PRO A 870 -27.30 -2.36 -5.40
N PHE A 871 -26.07 -2.23 -5.89
CA PHE A 871 -24.85 -2.65 -5.20
C PHE A 871 -23.86 -1.49 -5.09
N ILE A 872 -23.08 -1.50 -4.01
CA ILE A 872 -21.96 -0.59 -3.75
C ILE A 872 -20.71 -1.38 -3.33
N ALA A 873 -19.53 -0.79 -3.43
CA ALA A 873 -18.29 -1.42 -2.97
C ALA A 873 -17.52 -0.52 -2.00
N THR A 874 -16.79 -1.10 -1.05
CA THR A 874 -15.99 -0.39 -0.04
C THR A 874 -14.51 -0.76 -0.12
N GLY A 875 -13.61 0.20 0.09
CA GLY A 875 -12.16 -0.04 0.23
C GLY A 875 -11.75 -0.81 1.51
N SER A 876 -10.57 -1.42 1.52
CA SER A 876 -10.03 -2.17 2.66
C SER A 876 -9.33 -1.28 3.70
N ASN A 877 -9.24 -1.78 4.93
CA ASN A 877 -8.53 -1.16 6.05
C ASN A 877 -7.27 -1.95 6.50
N TYR A 878 -6.80 -2.91 5.69
CA TYR A 878 -5.72 -3.87 6.04
C TYR A 878 -4.45 -3.25 6.66
N SER A 879 -4.15 -1.99 6.34
CA SER A 879 -2.95 -1.28 6.82
C SER A 879 -3.13 -0.52 8.15
N GLN A 880 -4.32 -0.52 8.75
CA GLN A 880 -4.72 0.41 9.82
C GLN A 880 -4.72 -0.22 11.23
N LYS A 881 -3.59 -0.76 11.71
CA LYS A 881 -3.47 -1.55 12.98
C LYS A 881 -4.17 -1.02 14.24
N GLY A 882 -4.37 0.29 14.37
CA GLY A 882 -5.02 0.92 15.53
C GLY A 882 -6.53 1.09 15.40
N ARG A 883 -7.12 0.70 14.26
CA ARG A 883 -8.55 0.92 13.99
C ARG A 883 -9.41 -0.02 14.84
N PRO A 884 -10.38 0.51 15.59
CA PRO A 884 -11.35 -0.31 16.31
C PRO A 884 -12.09 -1.29 15.39
N GLU A 885 -12.37 -2.48 15.88
CA GLU A 885 -13.09 -3.54 15.16
C GLU A 885 -14.46 -3.06 14.67
N GLU A 886 -15.18 -2.34 15.51
CA GLU A 886 -16.50 -1.76 15.21
C GLU A 886 -16.48 -0.77 14.02
N MET A 887 -15.36 -0.07 13.81
CA MET A 887 -15.17 0.84 12.68
C MET A 887 -14.67 0.12 11.42
N SER A 888 -14.38 -1.17 11.51
CA SER A 888 -13.82 -2.01 10.44
C SER A 888 -14.87 -2.88 9.74
N ARG A 889 -16.14 -2.78 10.19
CA ARG A 889 -17.27 -3.54 9.64
C ARG A 889 -17.36 -3.38 8.12
N TYR A 890 -17.40 -4.49 7.39
CA TYR A 890 -17.59 -4.54 5.94
C TYR A 890 -16.60 -3.73 5.11
N ARG A 891 -15.36 -3.51 5.58
CA ARG A 891 -14.31 -2.93 4.73
C ARG A 891 -13.78 -3.94 3.73
N GLY A 892 -13.55 -3.52 2.49
CA GLY A 892 -13.11 -4.40 1.41
C GLY A 892 -14.22 -5.32 0.91
N ALA A 893 -15.48 -4.84 0.91
CA ALA A 893 -16.66 -5.66 0.59
C ALA A 893 -17.54 -5.04 -0.49
N VAL A 894 -18.27 -5.89 -1.22
CA VAL A 894 -19.42 -5.49 -2.05
C VAL A 894 -20.70 -5.70 -1.25
N LEU A 895 -21.55 -4.68 -1.21
CA LEU A 895 -22.78 -4.65 -0.43
C LEU A 895 -23.98 -4.53 -1.35
N GLU A 896 -24.98 -5.39 -1.15
CA GLU A 896 -26.34 -5.22 -1.68
C GLU A 896 -27.11 -4.27 -0.77
N LEU A 897 -27.82 -3.29 -1.36
CA LEU A 897 -28.70 -2.40 -0.62
C LEU A 897 -30.14 -2.96 -0.66
N GLY A 898 -30.68 -3.28 0.52
CA GLY A 898 -32.05 -3.76 0.69
C GLY A 898 -33.09 -2.63 0.78
N SER A 899 -34.37 -2.98 0.72
CA SER A 899 -35.50 -2.04 0.74
C SER A 899 -35.67 -1.26 2.06
N ASP A 900 -35.16 -1.80 3.18
CA ASP A 900 -35.34 -1.24 4.52
C ASP A 900 -34.07 -0.58 5.08
N ARG A 901 -33.18 -0.06 4.22
CA ARG A 901 -31.87 0.52 4.56
C ARG A 901 -30.81 -0.48 5.06
N ASN A 902 -31.15 -1.75 5.07
CA ASN A 902 -30.22 -2.81 5.42
C ASN A 902 -29.18 -2.99 4.30
N VAL A 903 -27.94 -3.21 4.69
CA VAL A 903 -26.85 -3.59 3.78
C VAL A 903 -26.44 -5.02 4.05
N THR A 904 -26.32 -5.81 2.98
CA THR A 904 -25.92 -7.22 3.06
C THR A 904 -24.58 -7.40 2.37
N PRO A 905 -23.54 -7.90 3.04
CA PRO A 905 -22.27 -8.21 2.38
C PRO A 905 -22.44 -9.41 1.45
N ILE A 906 -22.01 -9.25 0.20
CA ILE A 906 -22.13 -10.24 -0.87
C ILE A 906 -20.78 -10.90 -1.15
N ALA A 907 -19.73 -10.09 -1.17
CA ALA A 907 -18.35 -10.51 -1.41
C ALA A 907 -17.40 -9.69 -0.52
N ASN A 908 -16.22 -10.22 -0.24
CA ASN A 908 -15.23 -9.58 0.64
C ASN A 908 -13.78 -9.73 0.12
N GLU A 909 -12.85 -9.20 0.90
CA GLU A 909 -11.41 -9.21 0.62
C GLU A 909 -10.98 -8.45 -0.66
N LEU A 910 -11.70 -7.38 -1.02
CA LEU A 910 -11.26 -6.44 -2.07
C LEU A 910 -10.34 -5.36 -1.48
N ARG A 911 -9.33 -4.92 -2.24
CA ARG A 911 -8.39 -3.89 -1.77
C ARG A 911 -8.98 -2.48 -1.87
N TYR A 912 -9.12 -1.94 -3.08
CA TYR A 912 -9.67 -0.62 -3.38
C TYR A 912 -10.54 -0.69 -4.64
N PRO A 913 -11.79 -1.17 -4.51
CA PRO A 913 -12.70 -1.32 -5.64
C PRO A 913 -13.29 0.03 -6.10
N ILE A 914 -12.53 0.82 -6.87
CA ILE A 914 -12.96 2.17 -7.27
C ILE A 914 -14.04 2.15 -8.36
N GLY A 915 -14.07 1.15 -9.24
CA GLY A 915 -15.13 0.96 -10.21
C GLY A 915 -16.07 -0.16 -9.79
N ILE A 916 -17.36 0.05 -10.00
CA ILE A 916 -18.39 -1.00 -9.94
C ILE A 916 -19.39 -0.77 -11.06
N ALA A 917 -19.71 -1.80 -11.83
CA ALA A 917 -20.67 -1.74 -12.93
C ALA A 917 -21.35 -3.09 -13.14
N ALA A 918 -22.50 -3.06 -13.81
CA ALA A 918 -23.16 -4.26 -14.29
C ALA A 918 -23.01 -4.36 -15.80
N ASP A 919 -22.79 -5.58 -16.29
CA ASP A 919 -22.85 -5.84 -17.72
C ASP A 919 -24.31 -5.91 -18.22
N PRO A 920 -24.55 -6.01 -19.54
CA PRO A 920 -25.91 -6.11 -20.08
C PRO A 920 -26.69 -7.37 -19.63
N GLN A 921 -26.03 -8.37 -19.03
CA GLN A 921 -26.67 -9.54 -18.44
C GLN A 921 -27.01 -9.35 -16.95
N GLY A 922 -26.65 -8.20 -16.36
CA GLY A 922 -26.85 -7.89 -14.95
C GLY A 922 -25.84 -8.58 -14.02
N ARG A 923 -24.70 -9.04 -14.54
CA ARG A 923 -23.58 -9.54 -13.70
C ARG A 923 -22.80 -8.36 -13.16
N ILE A 924 -22.44 -8.41 -11.88
CA ILE A 924 -21.74 -7.31 -11.18
C ILE A 924 -20.23 -7.49 -11.30
N PHE A 925 -19.54 -6.41 -11.65
CA PHE A 925 -18.08 -6.37 -11.73
C PHE A 925 -17.53 -5.22 -10.91
N THR A 926 -16.33 -5.41 -10.35
CA THR A 926 -15.53 -4.32 -9.78
C THR A 926 -14.16 -4.28 -10.41
N SER A 927 -13.62 -3.08 -10.62
CA SER A 927 -12.18 -2.93 -10.80
C SER A 927 -11.51 -2.89 -9.43
N ASP A 928 -10.40 -3.60 -9.22
CA ASP A 928 -9.60 -3.54 -8.00
C ASP A 928 -8.14 -3.17 -8.31
N GLN A 929 -7.58 -2.27 -7.51
CA GLN A 929 -6.27 -1.67 -7.78
C GLN A 929 -5.12 -2.55 -7.26
N GLN A 930 -4.09 -2.68 -8.09
CA GLN A 930 -2.83 -3.34 -7.75
C GLN A 930 -2.20 -2.80 -6.44
N GLY A 931 -1.70 -3.69 -5.59
CA GLY A 931 -0.85 -3.35 -4.46
C GLY A 931 -0.46 -4.56 -3.59
N VAL A 932 -0.48 -4.38 -2.27
CA VAL A 932 -0.23 -5.49 -1.32
C VAL A 932 -1.27 -6.59 -1.53
N GLN A 933 -0.81 -7.84 -1.67
CA GLN A 933 -1.60 -9.04 -1.94
C GLN A 933 -2.30 -9.07 -3.31
N ASN A 934 -2.78 -7.94 -3.83
CA ASN A 934 -3.34 -7.83 -5.18
C ASN A 934 -2.23 -7.52 -6.23
N THR A 935 -1.86 -8.52 -7.04
CA THR A 935 -0.65 -8.45 -7.89
C THR A 935 -0.85 -7.83 -9.28
N PHE A 936 -2.11 -7.62 -9.67
CA PHE A 936 -2.52 -6.99 -10.93
C PHE A 936 -3.53 -5.87 -10.65
N ASN A 937 -3.85 -5.06 -11.66
CA ASN A 937 -5.17 -4.43 -11.64
C ASN A 937 -6.17 -5.50 -12.07
N GLU A 938 -7.31 -5.59 -11.42
CA GLU A 938 -8.22 -6.72 -11.59
C GLU A 938 -9.61 -6.24 -12.00
N ILE A 939 -10.27 -6.99 -12.88
CA ILE A 939 -11.71 -6.93 -13.09
C ILE A 939 -12.30 -8.19 -12.47
N ASN A 940 -12.93 -8.02 -11.32
CA ASN A 940 -13.49 -9.10 -10.51
C ASN A 940 -14.96 -9.27 -10.84
N HIS A 941 -15.36 -10.48 -11.25
CA HIS A 941 -16.77 -10.87 -11.34
C HIS A 941 -17.27 -11.19 -9.94
N ILE A 942 -18.21 -10.39 -9.44
CA ILE A 942 -18.69 -10.47 -8.05
C ILE A 942 -19.70 -11.59 -7.89
N GLN A 943 -19.37 -12.56 -7.03
CA GLN A 943 -20.19 -13.71 -6.74
C GLN A 943 -20.44 -13.82 -5.23
N ALA A 944 -21.67 -14.18 -4.85
CA ALA A 944 -22.06 -14.28 -3.45
C ALA A 944 -21.22 -15.31 -2.69
N GLY A 945 -20.70 -14.91 -1.53
CA GLY A 945 -19.89 -15.74 -0.63
C GLY A 945 -18.44 -15.94 -1.07
N ARG A 946 -17.97 -15.27 -2.13
CA ARG A 946 -16.59 -15.35 -2.62
C ARG A 946 -15.71 -14.23 -2.04
N SER A 947 -14.40 -14.49 -2.02
CA SER A 947 -13.36 -13.62 -1.47
C SER A 947 -12.29 -13.33 -2.52
N TYR A 948 -11.72 -12.12 -2.54
CA TYR A 948 -10.84 -11.62 -3.62
C TYR A 948 -9.41 -11.25 -3.17
N GLY A 949 -8.93 -11.82 -2.04
CA GLY A 949 -7.49 -11.95 -1.76
C GLY A 949 -6.83 -10.91 -0.84
N VAL A 950 -7.53 -9.83 -0.45
CA VAL A 950 -7.03 -8.79 0.47
C VAL A 950 -7.91 -8.65 1.72
N PRO A 951 -7.70 -9.48 2.76
CA PRO A 951 -8.53 -9.46 3.97
C PRO A 951 -8.46 -8.13 4.72
N ALA A 952 -9.59 -7.74 5.30
CA ALA A 952 -9.66 -6.60 6.21
C ALA A 952 -8.84 -6.88 7.49
N LEU A 953 -8.53 -5.83 8.25
CA LEU A 953 -7.61 -5.90 9.40
C LEU A 953 -7.96 -6.98 10.43
N HIS A 954 -9.26 -7.24 10.65
CA HIS A 954 -9.76 -8.18 11.66
C HIS A 954 -10.34 -9.45 11.07
N ASP A 955 -10.26 -9.61 9.75
CA ASP A 955 -10.79 -10.78 9.05
C ASP A 955 -9.71 -11.87 8.93
N ASP A 956 -10.13 -13.13 9.02
CA ASP A 956 -9.26 -14.26 8.71
C ASP A 956 -9.26 -14.53 7.19
N PRO A 957 -8.08 -14.72 6.55
CA PRO A 957 -7.99 -14.93 5.11
C PRO A 957 -8.81 -16.13 4.62
N GLN A 958 -9.51 -15.95 3.50
CA GLN A 958 -10.30 -16.98 2.82
C GLN A 958 -9.67 -17.43 1.49
N PRO A 959 -10.12 -18.55 0.89
CA PRO A 959 -9.70 -18.94 -0.45
C PRO A 959 -10.01 -17.86 -1.49
N GLU A 960 -8.98 -17.41 -2.19
CA GLU A 960 -9.07 -16.38 -3.23
C GLU A 960 -9.84 -16.88 -4.45
N THR A 961 -10.79 -16.07 -4.91
CA THR A 961 -11.45 -16.18 -6.21
C THR A 961 -10.71 -15.30 -7.18
N ARG A 962 -10.18 -15.91 -8.24
CA ARG A 962 -9.36 -15.22 -9.21
C ARG A 962 -10.18 -14.24 -10.05
N ALA A 963 -9.59 -13.11 -10.39
CA ALA A 963 -10.19 -12.11 -11.26
C ALA A 963 -10.60 -12.71 -12.62
N ALA A 964 -11.68 -12.18 -13.20
CA ALA A 964 -12.06 -12.52 -14.57
C ALA A 964 -11.03 -11.96 -15.57
N ILE A 965 -10.48 -10.77 -15.28
CA ILE A 965 -9.39 -10.19 -16.06
C ILE A 965 -8.33 -9.63 -15.12
N GLN A 966 -7.08 -10.05 -15.33
CA GLN A 966 -5.89 -9.47 -14.72
C GLN A 966 -5.23 -8.55 -15.74
N ILE A 967 -5.33 -7.25 -15.49
CA ILE A 967 -4.80 -6.21 -16.36
C ILE A 967 -3.31 -5.98 -16.00
N PRO A 968 -2.39 -6.09 -16.98
CA PRO A 968 -0.96 -5.99 -16.73
C PRO A 968 -0.54 -4.66 -16.10
N HIS A 969 0.45 -4.77 -15.20
CA HIS A 969 1.21 -3.65 -14.66
C HIS A 969 2.68 -3.83 -15.07
N PRO A 970 3.41 -2.80 -15.56
CA PRO A 970 3.08 -1.37 -15.51
C PRO A 970 2.33 -0.82 -16.72
N TRP A 971 1.78 -1.66 -17.62
CA TRP A 971 0.96 -1.17 -18.75
C TRP A 971 -0.21 -0.30 -18.25
N THR A 972 -0.87 -0.76 -17.18
CA THR A 972 -1.74 0.04 -16.33
C THR A 972 -1.12 0.22 -14.95
N ARG A 973 -1.48 1.32 -14.28
CA ARG A 973 -1.12 1.57 -12.88
C ARG A 973 -2.32 1.62 -11.96
N SER A 974 -3.42 2.22 -12.40
CA SER A 974 -4.66 2.31 -11.63
C SER A 974 -5.85 2.35 -12.57
N VAL A 975 -6.52 1.22 -12.74
CA VAL A 975 -7.79 1.14 -13.46
C VAL A 975 -8.90 1.44 -12.45
N ASN A 976 -9.53 2.61 -12.60
CA ASN A 976 -10.54 3.15 -11.70
C ASN A 976 -11.94 2.78 -12.17
N GLY A 977 -12.82 3.74 -12.43
CA GLY A 977 -14.19 3.48 -12.90
C GLY A 977 -14.24 2.54 -14.10
N ILE A 978 -15.28 1.72 -14.14
CA ILE A 978 -15.60 0.82 -15.25
C ILE A 978 -17.04 1.04 -15.70
N PHE A 979 -17.32 0.80 -16.98
CA PHE A 979 -18.67 0.81 -17.55
C PHE A 979 -18.72 -0.14 -18.76
N PHE A 980 -19.93 -0.47 -19.21
CA PHE A 980 -20.14 -1.37 -20.35
C PHE A 980 -20.70 -0.62 -21.56
N LEU A 981 -20.33 -1.07 -22.74
CA LEU A 981 -20.92 -0.65 -24.00
C LEU A 981 -22.18 -1.48 -24.24
N ASP A 982 -23.34 -0.87 -24.13
CA ASP A 982 -24.64 -1.53 -24.19
C ASP A 982 -25.36 -1.27 -25.52
N ASP A 983 -26.66 -1.58 -25.59
CA ASP A 983 -27.46 -1.41 -26.79
C ASP A 983 -27.55 0.05 -27.27
N GLN A 984 -27.22 1.04 -26.44
CA GLN A 984 -27.20 2.45 -26.84
C GLN A 984 -26.18 2.73 -27.94
N VAL A 985 -25.14 1.88 -28.08
CA VAL A 985 -24.14 2.02 -29.15
C VAL A 985 -24.33 1.04 -30.31
N ALA A 986 -25.36 0.20 -30.29
CA ALA A 986 -25.56 -0.92 -31.22
C ALA A 986 -25.77 -0.52 -32.68
N SER A 987 -26.19 0.72 -32.96
CA SER A 987 -26.40 1.23 -34.32
C SER A 987 -25.26 2.11 -34.84
N GLY A 988 -24.19 2.33 -34.05
CA GLY A 988 -23.10 3.25 -34.37
C GLY A 988 -21.77 2.56 -34.69
N PRO A 989 -20.67 3.33 -34.85
CA PRO A 989 -19.34 2.76 -35.09
C PRO A 989 -18.84 1.82 -33.99
N LEU A 990 -19.37 1.93 -32.77
CA LEU A 990 -19.05 1.06 -31.63
C LEU A 990 -19.88 -0.23 -31.58
N ALA A 991 -20.81 -0.47 -32.52
CA ALA A 991 -21.60 -1.70 -32.58
C ALA A 991 -20.78 -2.99 -32.45
N PRO A 992 -19.55 -3.10 -33.03
CA PRO A 992 -18.72 -4.29 -32.85
C PRO A 992 -18.26 -4.56 -31.41
N PHE A 993 -18.46 -3.63 -30.49
CA PHE A 993 -18.02 -3.72 -29.09
C PHE A 993 -19.18 -3.78 -28.09
N VAL A 994 -20.43 -3.96 -28.53
CA VAL A 994 -21.56 -4.17 -27.61
C VAL A 994 -21.28 -5.39 -26.72
N GLY A 995 -21.47 -5.23 -25.41
CA GLY A 995 -21.13 -6.21 -24.38
C GLY A 995 -19.70 -6.12 -23.84
N HIS A 996 -18.80 -5.36 -24.49
CA HIS A 996 -17.46 -5.11 -23.95
C HIS A 996 -17.50 -4.06 -22.83
N GLY A 997 -16.56 -4.18 -21.91
CA GLY A 997 -16.35 -3.18 -20.87
C GLY A 997 -15.23 -2.19 -21.21
N VAL A 998 -15.25 -1.06 -20.52
CA VAL A 998 -14.24 -0.01 -20.59
C VAL A 998 -13.80 0.35 -19.17
N GLY A 999 -12.49 0.43 -18.95
CA GLY A 999 -11.86 0.85 -17.70
C GLY A 999 -11.11 2.16 -17.86
N CYS A 1000 -11.20 3.02 -16.84
CA CYS A 1000 -10.57 4.32 -16.78
C CYS A 1000 -9.16 4.22 -16.16
N GLU A 1001 -8.09 4.25 -16.96
CA GLU A 1001 -6.72 4.20 -16.44
C GLU A 1001 -6.22 5.62 -16.12
N TYR A 1002 -5.96 5.85 -14.83
CA TYR A 1002 -5.71 7.19 -14.29
C TYR A 1002 -4.32 7.76 -14.59
N ASN A 1003 -3.26 6.96 -14.44
CA ASN A 1003 -1.88 7.50 -14.38
C ASN A 1003 -1.25 7.66 -15.77
N ASN A 1004 -1.47 6.68 -16.64
CA ASN A 1004 -1.06 6.65 -18.04
C ASN A 1004 -2.14 7.26 -18.96
N ARG A 1005 -3.27 7.71 -18.39
CA ARG A 1005 -4.22 8.68 -18.98
C ARG A 1005 -4.99 8.17 -20.20
N PHE A 1006 -5.42 6.91 -20.17
CA PHE A 1006 -6.07 6.28 -21.31
C PHE A 1006 -7.23 5.37 -20.89
N LEU A 1007 -8.03 4.95 -21.86
CA LEU A 1007 -9.11 4.00 -21.67
C LEU A 1007 -8.67 2.59 -22.10
N VAL A 1008 -9.01 1.61 -21.28
CA VAL A 1008 -8.77 0.18 -21.52
C VAL A 1008 -10.09 -0.46 -21.91
N ARG A 1009 -10.19 -1.11 -23.07
CA ARG A 1009 -11.35 -1.95 -23.44
C ARG A 1009 -11.10 -3.37 -22.96
N PHE A 1010 -12.13 -4.09 -22.54
CA PHE A 1010 -12.02 -5.50 -22.19
C PHE A 1010 -13.23 -6.32 -22.64
N SER A 1011 -13.01 -7.61 -22.92
CA SER A 1011 -14.03 -8.57 -23.34
C SER A 1011 -13.92 -9.86 -22.53
N PHE A 1012 -15.04 -10.56 -22.36
CA PHE A 1012 -15.11 -11.78 -21.57
C PHE A 1012 -15.26 -13.03 -22.45
N ASP A 1013 -14.66 -14.11 -21.95
CA ASP A 1013 -14.67 -15.45 -22.51
C ASP A 1013 -15.11 -16.41 -21.40
N GLU A 1014 -16.20 -17.14 -21.61
CA GLU A 1014 -16.71 -18.09 -20.62
C GLU A 1014 -16.18 -19.49 -20.95
N VAL A 1015 -15.30 -19.99 -20.08
CA VAL A 1015 -14.61 -21.26 -20.28
C VAL A 1015 -14.93 -22.17 -19.10
N ASN A 1016 -15.57 -23.31 -19.37
CA ASN A 1016 -15.98 -24.29 -18.36
C ASN A 1016 -16.81 -23.68 -17.20
N GLY A 1017 -17.61 -22.65 -17.47
CA GLY A 1017 -18.45 -21.96 -16.47
C GLY A 1017 -17.72 -20.92 -15.61
N GLU A 1018 -16.44 -20.64 -15.89
CA GLU A 1018 -15.70 -19.53 -15.29
C GLU A 1018 -15.46 -18.42 -16.30
N LEU A 1019 -15.55 -17.17 -15.84
CA LEU A 1019 -15.20 -16.02 -16.66
C LEU A 1019 -13.69 -15.82 -16.67
N GLN A 1020 -13.17 -15.64 -17.87
CA GLN A 1020 -11.85 -15.13 -18.15
C GLN A 1020 -11.93 -14.15 -19.33
N GLY A 1021 -10.83 -13.66 -19.89
CA GLY A 1021 -10.94 -12.76 -21.04
C GLY A 1021 -9.72 -11.89 -21.29
N ALA A 1022 -9.86 -10.90 -22.17
CA ALA A 1022 -8.75 -10.06 -22.61
C ALA A 1022 -9.04 -8.56 -22.50
N CYS A 1023 -7.97 -7.80 -22.31
CA CYS A 1023 -7.97 -6.34 -22.36
C CYS A 1023 -7.08 -5.77 -23.47
N TYR A 1024 -7.47 -4.60 -23.97
CA TYR A 1024 -6.93 -3.92 -25.13
C TYR A 1024 -6.92 -2.40 -24.91
N GLY A 1025 -6.09 -1.66 -25.64
CA GLY A 1025 -6.20 -0.20 -25.66
C GLY A 1025 -7.48 0.25 -26.38
N LEU A 1026 -8.26 1.16 -25.77
CA LEU A 1026 -9.34 1.88 -26.45
C LEU A 1026 -8.88 3.27 -26.92
N THR A 1027 -8.02 3.91 -26.13
CA THR A 1027 -7.32 5.14 -26.51
C THR A 1027 -5.81 4.98 -26.27
N GLU A 1028 -4.99 5.89 -26.78
CA GLU A 1028 -3.54 5.80 -26.62
C GLU A 1028 -3.07 6.19 -25.23
N SER A 1029 -2.09 5.43 -24.71
CA SER A 1029 -1.37 5.75 -23.48
C SER A 1029 -0.45 6.95 -23.68
N ILE A 1030 -0.35 7.81 -22.66
CA ILE A 1030 0.60 8.94 -22.66
C ILE A 1030 2.06 8.48 -22.83
N GLU A 1031 2.39 7.23 -22.49
CA GLU A 1031 3.74 6.69 -22.70
C GLU A 1031 4.13 6.56 -24.18
N ASN A 1032 3.14 6.53 -25.09
CA ASN A 1032 3.35 6.49 -26.54
C ASN A 1032 3.33 7.89 -27.19
N LEU A 1033 3.10 8.93 -26.39
CA LEU A 1033 2.95 10.31 -26.83
C LEU A 1033 4.04 11.20 -26.21
N THR A 1034 4.11 12.46 -26.62
CA THR A 1034 4.98 13.44 -25.95
C THR A 1034 4.39 13.82 -24.59
N PRO A 1035 5.21 14.07 -23.54
CA PRO A 1035 4.69 14.39 -22.19
C PRO A 1035 3.72 15.59 -22.14
N ASP A 1036 3.88 16.55 -23.05
CA ASP A 1036 3.05 17.75 -23.16
C ASP A 1036 1.79 17.57 -24.03
N SER A 1037 1.55 16.37 -24.55
CA SER A 1037 0.39 16.07 -25.39
C SER A 1037 -0.94 16.39 -24.69
N ASN A 1038 -1.84 17.03 -25.44
CA ASN A 1038 -3.17 17.40 -24.97
C ASN A 1038 -4.14 16.21 -25.07
N LEU A 1039 -3.97 15.23 -24.19
CA LEU A 1039 -4.83 14.04 -24.00
C LEU A 1039 -5.84 14.29 -22.86
N LEU A 1040 -6.71 13.32 -22.57
CA LEU A 1040 -7.46 13.20 -21.32
C LEU A 1040 -6.57 13.52 -20.11
N LEU A 1041 -7.12 14.07 -19.02
CA LEU A 1041 -6.43 14.19 -17.73
C LEU A 1041 -6.16 12.79 -17.12
N GLY A 1042 -6.59 12.50 -15.90
CA GLY A 1042 -6.58 11.14 -15.36
C GLY A 1042 -8.00 10.59 -15.31
N PRO A 1043 -8.41 9.71 -16.25
CA PRO A 1043 -9.73 9.08 -16.24
C PRO A 1043 -10.07 8.47 -14.86
N MET A 1044 -11.26 8.79 -14.35
CA MET A 1044 -11.77 8.33 -13.06
C MET A 1044 -13.08 7.58 -13.16
N CYS A 1045 -13.99 8.07 -14.01
CA CYS A 1045 -15.31 7.50 -14.24
C CYS A 1045 -15.71 7.72 -15.70
N GLY A 1046 -16.67 6.95 -16.17
CA GLY A 1046 -17.22 7.12 -17.51
C GLY A 1046 -18.53 6.39 -17.69
N GLY A 1047 -19.17 6.63 -18.83
CA GLY A 1047 -20.42 5.98 -19.21
C GLY A 1047 -20.82 6.31 -20.63
N VAL A 1048 -21.77 5.56 -21.16
CA VAL A 1048 -22.43 5.85 -22.44
C VAL A 1048 -23.63 6.74 -22.16
N GLY A 1049 -23.68 7.90 -22.81
CA GLY A 1049 -24.82 8.80 -22.73
C GLY A 1049 -25.98 8.32 -23.64
N PRO A 1050 -27.23 8.79 -23.40
CA PRO A 1050 -28.40 8.46 -24.22
C PRO A 1050 -28.25 8.79 -25.71
N ASP A 1051 -27.27 9.63 -26.06
CA ASP A 1051 -26.91 10.01 -27.43
C ASP A 1051 -25.91 9.03 -28.08
N GLY A 1052 -25.54 7.93 -27.40
CA GLY A 1052 -24.61 6.91 -27.88
C GLY A 1052 -23.13 7.34 -27.84
N LYS A 1053 -22.81 8.50 -27.23
CA LYS A 1053 -21.43 8.96 -27.06
C LYS A 1053 -20.86 8.50 -25.72
N ILE A 1054 -19.54 8.45 -25.63
CA ILE A 1054 -18.86 8.11 -24.36
C ILE A 1054 -18.50 9.41 -23.63
N TYR A 1055 -18.83 9.50 -22.35
CA TYR A 1055 -18.43 10.60 -21.48
C TYR A 1055 -17.39 10.09 -20.48
N VAL A 1056 -16.29 10.82 -20.33
CA VAL A 1056 -15.19 10.45 -19.42
C VAL A 1056 -14.95 11.58 -18.44
N GLY A 1057 -15.25 11.31 -17.17
CA GLY A 1057 -14.88 12.16 -16.06
C GLY A 1057 -13.43 11.91 -15.67
N SER A 1058 -12.61 12.96 -15.72
CA SER A 1058 -11.18 12.89 -15.43
C SER A 1058 -10.79 13.89 -14.35
N ILE A 1059 -9.83 13.51 -13.51
CA ILE A 1059 -9.21 14.40 -12.54
C ILE A 1059 -7.70 14.43 -12.77
N TYR A 1060 -7.03 15.51 -12.39
CA TYR A 1060 -5.58 15.60 -12.42
C TYR A 1060 -5.08 16.29 -11.17
N ASP A 1061 -3.92 15.81 -10.72
CA ASP A 1061 -3.21 16.41 -9.60
C ASP A 1061 -4.10 16.60 -8.37
N SER A 1062 -4.92 15.58 -8.13
CA SER A 1062 -5.62 15.40 -6.86
C SER A 1062 -4.58 15.06 -5.79
N GLY A 1063 -4.84 15.40 -4.53
CA GLY A 1063 -3.88 15.45 -3.40
C GLY A 1063 -2.77 14.39 -3.30
N TRP A 1064 -2.86 13.26 -3.99
CA TRP A 1064 -1.85 12.22 -4.17
C TRP A 1064 -0.65 12.58 -5.07
N LEU A 1065 -0.85 13.35 -6.15
CA LEU A 1065 0.18 13.69 -7.15
C LEU A 1065 0.62 15.17 -7.08
N GLY A 1066 -0.07 15.94 -6.24
CA GLY A 1066 -0.02 17.39 -6.13
C GLY A 1066 -1.42 17.94 -5.81
N GLY A 1067 -1.59 19.25 -5.75
CA GLY A 1067 -2.80 19.91 -5.26
C GLY A 1067 -3.36 20.97 -6.19
N GLN A 1068 -3.23 20.80 -7.51
CA GLN A 1068 -3.98 21.66 -8.44
C GLN A 1068 -5.48 21.36 -8.40
N ASN A 1069 -5.86 20.11 -8.06
CA ASN A 1069 -7.24 19.68 -7.83
C ASN A 1069 -8.20 20.13 -8.95
N VAL A 1070 -7.81 19.79 -10.18
CA VAL A 1070 -8.58 20.09 -11.40
C VAL A 1070 -9.22 18.83 -11.96
N GLY A 1071 -10.31 19.02 -12.69
CA GLY A 1071 -10.93 17.97 -13.47
C GLY A 1071 -11.55 18.48 -14.77
N GLU A 1072 -12.10 17.54 -15.51
CA GLU A 1072 -12.81 17.77 -16.76
C GLU A 1072 -13.78 16.63 -17.04
N VAL A 1073 -14.78 16.90 -17.88
CA VAL A 1073 -15.55 15.87 -18.57
C VAL A 1073 -15.24 15.98 -20.06
N VAL A 1074 -14.85 14.86 -20.66
CA VAL A 1074 -14.61 14.76 -22.10
C VAL A 1074 -15.71 13.91 -22.71
N GLN A 1075 -16.41 14.47 -23.69
CA GLN A 1075 -17.31 13.75 -24.59
C GLN A 1075 -16.49 13.21 -25.76
N LEU A 1076 -16.59 11.91 -26.01
CA LEU A 1076 -15.97 11.19 -27.11
C LEU A 1076 -17.06 10.78 -28.10
N THR A 1077 -17.08 11.44 -29.25
CA THR A 1077 -17.99 11.10 -30.35
C THR A 1077 -17.34 10.00 -31.20
N PRO A 1078 -17.94 8.80 -31.31
CA PRO A 1078 -17.38 7.74 -32.14
C PRO A 1078 -17.36 8.13 -33.62
N THR A 1079 -16.24 7.86 -34.28
CA THR A 1079 -16.03 8.04 -35.72
C THR A 1079 -15.66 6.70 -36.35
N LYS A 1080 -14.99 6.66 -37.52
CA LYS A 1080 -14.51 5.40 -38.09
C LYS A 1080 -13.43 4.82 -37.18
N LEU A 1081 -13.68 3.64 -36.60
CA LEU A 1081 -12.69 2.91 -35.81
C LEU A 1081 -11.50 2.49 -36.68
N PRO A 1082 -10.26 2.56 -36.17
CA PRO A 1082 -9.11 1.95 -36.84
C PRO A 1082 -9.29 0.43 -36.92
N ASN A 1083 -8.68 -0.21 -37.92
CA ASN A 1083 -8.60 -1.67 -37.90
C ASN A 1083 -7.65 -2.13 -36.78
N GLY A 1084 -7.87 -3.32 -36.23
CA GLY A 1084 -7.10 -3.86 -35.12
C GLY A 1084 -7.78 -5.08 -34.51
N ILE A 1085 -7.26 -5.55 -33.36
CA ILE A 1085 -7.85 -6.67 -32.61
C ILE A 1085 -9.20 -6.24 -32.06
N ARG A 1086 -10.28 -6.89 -32.52
CA ARG A 1086 -11.62 -6.76 -31.96
C ARG A 1086 -11.75 -7.59 -30.70
N GLU A 1087 -11.41 -8.87 -30.75
CA GLU A 1087 -11.56 -9.79 -29.62
C GLU A 1087 -10.54 -10.93 -29.69
N VAL A 1088 -10.12 -11.42 -28.52
CA VAL A 1088 -9.30 -12.63 -28.36
C VAL A 1088 -10.04 -13.60 -27.45
N ARG A 1089 -10.17 -14.85 -27.90
CA ARG A 1089 -10.74 -15.97 -27.14
C ARG A 1089 -9.72 -17.09 -27.02
N ALA A 1090 -9.77 -17.85 -25.92
CA ALA A 1090 -8.95 -19.05 -25.81
C ALA A 1090 -9.60 -20.18 -26.60
N ILE A 1091 -8.76 -20.99 -27.25
CA ILE A 1091 -9.14 -22.30 -27.78
C ILE A 1091 -8.28 -23.36 -27.11
N LYS A 1092 -8.60 -24.64 -27.32
CA LYS A 1092 -7.97 -25.76 -26.62
C LYS A 1092 -6.44 -25.77 -26.68
N ASP A 1093 -5.90 -25.33 -27.81
CA ASP A 1093 -4.48 -25.39 -28.17
C ASP A 1093 -3.94 -24.03 -28.63
N GLY A 1094 -4.56 -22.92 -28.20
CA GLY A 1094 -4.08 -21.58 -28.50
C GLY A 1094 -5.12 -20.47 -28.38
N PHE A 1095 -5.16 -19.55 -29.34
CA PHE A 1095 -6.02 -18.37 -29.31
C PHE A 1095 -6.75 -18.14 -30.64
N GLU A 1096 -8.00 -17.73 -30.58
CA GLU A 1096 -8.74 -17.16 -31.71
C GLU A 1096 -8.73 -15.63 -31.60
N ILE A 1097 -8.26 -14.94 -32.65
CA ILE A 1097 -8.19 -13.49 -32.75
C ILE A 1097 -9.19 -13.06 -33.83
N GLU A 1098 -10.16 -12.24 -33.45
CA GLU A 1098 -11.07 -11.55 -34.37
C GLU A 1098 -10.56 -10.13 -34.63
N LEU A 1099 -10.50 -9.73 -35.90
CA LEU A 1099 -10.15 -8.38 -36.34
C LEU A 1099 -11.42 -7.55 -36.66
N LEU A 1100 -11.32 -6.23 -36.56
CA LEU A 1100 -12.42 -5.31 -36.91
C LEU A 1100 -12.72 -5.31 -38.41
N GLU A 1101 -11.69 -5.21 -39.24
CA GLU A 1101 -11.75 -5.35 -40.69
C GLU A 1101 -10.75 -6.44 -41.16
N PRO A 1102 -10.99 -7.15 -42.26
CA PRO A 1102 -10.07 -8.17 -42.76
C PRO A 1102 -8.67 -7.63 -43.09
N LEU A 1103 -7.64 -8.46 -42.92
CA LEU A 1103 -6.27 -8.20 -43.34
C LEU A 1103 -5.81 -9.18 -44.42
N ASP A 1104 -4.69 -8.83 -45.07
CA ASP A 1104 -4.05 -9.68 -46.06
C ASP A 1104 -3.67 -11.05 -45.48
N GLU A 1105 -4.12 -12.13 -46.12
CA GLU A 1105 -3.90 -13.49 -45.62
C GLU A 1105 -2.43 -13.88 -45.57
N SER A 1106 -1.56 -13.33 -46.44
CA SER A 1106 -0.14 -13.68 -46.45
C SER A 1106 0.57 -13.14 -45.22
N TYR A 1107 0.19 -11.94 -44.77
CA TYR A 1107 0.63 -11.38 -43.50
C TYR A 1107 0.13 -12.22 -42.31
N LEU A 1108 -1.15 -12.58 -42.31
CA LEU A 1108 -1.75 -13.34 -41.20
C LEU A 1108 -1.22 -14.78 -41.08
N LYS A 1109 -0.82 -15.41 -42.19
CA LYS A 1109 -0.29 -16.78 -42.17
C LYS A 1109 1.17 -16.87 -41.71
N ASP A 1110 1.91 -15.76 -41.64
CA ASP A 1110 3.30 -15.76 -41.18
C ASP A 1110 3.36 -15.70 -39.66
N ALA A 1111 3.73 -16.82 -39.04
CA ALA A 1111 3.89 -16.95 -37.59
C ALA A 1111 4.85 -15.91 -36.98
N LYS A 1112 5.79 -15.34 -37.75
CA LYS A 1112 6.73 -14.31 -37.28
C LYS A 1112 6.05 -12.97 -36.98
N ASN A 1113 4.83 -12.76 -37.45
CA ASN A 1113 4.06 -11.55 -37.18
C ASN A 1113 3.33 -11.59 -35.83
N TYR A 1114 3.49 -12.68 -35.07
CA TYR A 1114 2.89 -12.84 -33.74
C TYR A 1114 3.98 -12.95 -32.68
N GLU A 1115 3.90 -12.11 -31.65
CA GLU A 1115 4.67 -12.30 -30.41
C GLU A 1115 3.72 -12.72 -29.29
N LEU A 1116 4.07 -13.78 -28.56
CA LEU A 1116 3.31 -14.30 -27.44
C LEU A 1116 4.22 -14.52 -26.23
N SER A 1117 3.80 -14.06 -25.05
CA SER A 1117 4.47 -14.40 -23.79
C SER A 1117 3.47 -14.63 -22.67
N GLY A 1118 3.63 -15.73 -21.94
CA GLY A 1118 2.80 -16.09 -20.79
C GLY A 1118 3.53 -15.81 -19.48
N TYR A 1119 2.83 -15.26 -18.49
CA TYR A 1119 3.36 -15.05 -17.14
C TYR A 1119 2.25 -15.04 -16.08
N THR A 1120 2.59 -15.26 -14.82
CA THR A 1120 1.67 -15.11 -13.68
C THR A 1120 2.34 -14.29 -12.58
N ARG A 1121 1.64 -14.00 -11.48
CA ARG A 1121 2.24 -13.37 -10.29
C ARG A 1121 1.70 -14.03 -9.04
N VAL A 1122 2.58 -14.22 -8.07
CA VAL A 1122 2.24 -14.77 -6.76
C VAL A 1122 2.73 -13.79 -5.73
N TRP A 1123 1.82 -13.25 -4.92
CA TRP A 1123 2.22 -12.32 -3.89
C TRP A 1123 3.10 -13.03 -2.84
N GLN A 1124 4.29 -12.49 -2.65
CA GLN A 1124 5.30 -13.04 -1.76
C GLN A 1124 5.74 -12.05 -0.68
N GLY A 1125 5.03 -10.93 -0.48
CA GLY A 1125 5.33 -9.99 0.60
C GLY A 1125 5.55 -8.55 0.14
N SER A 1126 6.06 -8.31 -1.07
CA SER A 1126 6.31 -6.95 -1.60
C SER A 1126 5.02 -6.22 -2.03
N TYR A 1127 5.07 -4.90 -2.19
CA TYR A 1127 3.93 -4.15 -2.74
C TYR A 1127 3.79 -4.43 -4.24
N GLY A 1128 4.89 -4.33 -4.99
CA GLY A 1128 4.97 -4.78 -6.38
C GLY A 1128 5.50 -6.21 -6.44
N THR A 1129 4.80 -7.10 -7.16
CA THR A 1129 5.25 -8.49 -7.36
C THR A 1129 5.80 -8.61 -8.78
N PRO A 1130 7.06 -9.06 -8.97
CA PRO A 1130 7.59 -9.31 -10.31
C PRO A 1130 6.87 -10.49 -10.97
N ASP A 1131 6.91 -10.54 -12.29
CA ASP A 1131 6.37 -11.68 -13.03
C ASP A 1131 7.04 -12.98 -12.59
N SER A 1132 6.21 -14.02 -12.48
CA SER A 1132 6.57 -15.38 -12.11
C SER A 1132 6.21 -16.32 -13.26
N GLY A 1133 7.01 -17.37 -13.45
CA GLY A 1133 6.75 -18.39 -14.48
C GLY A 1133 6.82 -17.90 -15.93
N ARG A 1134 7.41 -16.73 -16.21
CA ARG A 1134 7.43 -16.14 -17.55
C ARG A 1134 8.02 -17.11 -18.58
N TYR A 1135 7.30 -17.34 -19.67
CA TYR A 1135 7.72 -18.16 -20.80
C TYR A 1135 7.17 -17.60 -22.13
N ARG A 1136 7.63 -18.16 -23.26
CA ARG A 1136 7.20 -17.78 -24.60
C ARG A 1136 6.66 -19.02 -25.30
N PRO A 1137 5.33 -19.17 -25.45
CA PRO A 1137 4.77 -20.22 -26.29
C PRO A 1137 5.22 -20.02 -27.74
N GLU A 1138 5.53 -21.11 -28.44
CA GLU A 1138 5.86 -21.10 -29.86
C GLU A 1138 4.59 -21.31 -30.69
N VAL A 1139 4.39 -20.47 -31.71
CA VAL A 1139 3.30 -20.61 -32.67
C VAL A 1139 3.61 -21.78 -33.61
N THR A 1140 2.81 -22.85 -33.53
CA THR A 1140 3.01 -24.09 -34.28
C THR A 1140 2.30 -24.07 -35.63
N SER A 1141 1.10 -23.48 -35.70
CA SER A 1141 0.36 -23.25 -36.94
C SER A 1141 -0.58 -22.05 -36.82
N VAL A 1142 -0.95 -21.48 -37.96
CA VAL A 1142 -1.88 -20.36 -38.06
C VAL A 1142 -2.95 -20.66 -39.10
N ASP A 1143 -4.20 -20.70 -38.67
CA ASP A 1143 -5.37 -20.82 -39.56
C ASP A 1143 -6.04 -19.48 -39.72
N VAL A 1144 -6.35 -19.10 -40.96
CA VAL A 1144 -7.03 -17.84 -41.29
C VAL A 1144 -8.37 -18.17 -41.92
N THR A 1145 -9.44 -17.60 -41.38
CA THR A 1145 -10.82 -17.82 -41.83
C THR A 1145 -11.56 -16.49 -41.96
N ASP A 1146 -12.81 -16.56 -42.44
CA ASP A 1146 -13.65 -15.38 -42.68
C ASP A 1146 -12.95 -14.30 -43.53
N SER A 1147 -12.32 -14.75 -44.62
CA SER A 1147 -11.61 -13.90 -45.58
C SER A 1147 -10.57 -12.96 -44.97
N GLY A 1148 -9.85 -13.40 -43.95
CA GLY A 1148 -8.78 -12.62 -43.31
C GLY A 1148 -9.23 -11.84 -42.07
N ARG A 1149 -10.43 -12.14 -41.53
CA ARG A 1149 -10.94 -11.49 -40.32
C ARG A 1149 -10.70 -12.30 -39.04
N ILE A 1150 -10.66 -13.63 -39.12
CA ILE A 1150 -10.46 -14.51 -37.97
C ILE A 1150 -9.15 -15.27 -38.14
N VAL A 1151 -8.31 -15.23 -37.11
CA VAL A 1151 -7.04 -15.97 -37.03
C VAL A 1151 -7.07 -16.91 -35.85
N ARG A 1152 -6.77 -18.19 -36.06
CA ARG A 1152 -6.52 -19.16 -34.98
C ARG A 1152 -5.03 -19.43 -34.90
N LEU A 1153 -4.43 -19.01 -33.80
CA LEU A 1153 -3.04 -19.27 -33.46
C LEU A 1153 -2.97 -20.53 -32.62
N HIS A 1154 -2.31 -21.56 -33.12
CA HIS A 1154 -2.03 -22.78 -32.36
C HIS A 1154 -0.64 -22.68 -31.76
N VAL A 1155 -0.49 -23.11 -30.50
CA VAL A 1155 0.76 -23.00 -29.74
C VAL A 1155 1.16 -24.35 -29.15
N ASP A 1156 2.44 -24.47 -28.80
CA ASP A 1156 3.00 -25.69 -28.21
C ASP A 1156 2.54 -25.93 -26.75
N GLU A 1157 2.44 -24.86 -25.95
CA GLU A 1157 2.10 -24.95 -24.53
C GLU A 1157 1.22 -23.78 -24.03
N LEU A 1158 0.10 -24.13 -23.39
CA LEU A 1158 -0.70 -23.23 -22.56
C LEU A 1158 -0.66 -23.68 -21.09
N LYS A 1159 -0.64 -22.70 -20.19
CA LYS A 1159 -0.76 -22.85 -18.74
C LYS A 1159 -2.01 -22.15 -18.22
N PRO A 1160 -2.82 -22.82 -17.36
CA PRO A 1160 -3.90 -22.16 -16.64
C PRO A 1160 -3.31 -21.22 -15.57
N GLN A 1161 -4.11 -20.25 -15.13
CA GLN A 1161 -3.74 -19.20 -14.17
C GLN A 1161 -2.60 -18.28 -14.64
N PHE A 1162 -2.53 -18.00 -15.93
CA PHE A 1162 -1.53 -17.14 -16.57
C PHE A 1162 -2.19 -15.98 -17.32
N VAL A 1163 -1.44 -14.90 -17.49
CA VAL A 1163 -1.75 -13.79 -18.40
C VAL A 1163 -0.82 -13.90 -19.62
N TYR A 1164 -1.39 -13.74 -20.81
CA TYR A 1164 -0.69 -13.79 -22.08
C TYR A 1164 -0.66 -12.42 -22.75
N ASP A 1165 0.52 -11.90 -23.01
CA ASP A 1165 0.74 -10.74 -23.89
C ASP A 1165 0.84 -11.23 -25.33
N LEU A 1166 -0.14 -10.85 -26.15
CA LEU A 1166 -0.26 -11.21 -27.56
C LEU A 1166 -0.14 -9.94 -28.41
N ARG A 1167 0.79 -9.94 -29.37
CA ARG A 1167 1.06 -8.78 -30.24
C ARG A 1167 1.09 -9.16 -31.71
N LEU A 1168 0.44 -8.33 -32.54
CA LEU A 1168 0.64 -8.30 -33.98
C LEU A 1168 1.80 -7.33 -34.30
N LEU A 1169 2.82 -7.82 -34.99
CA LEU A 1169 4.04 -7.07 -35.29
C LEU A 1169 4.01 -6.45 -36.69
N ASN A 1170 4.92 -5.50 -36.95
CA ASN A 1170 5.19 -4.93 -38.27
C ASN A 1170 4.01 -4.18 -38.93
N ARG A 1171 3.09 -3.62 -38.13
CA ARG A 1171 1.92 -2.86 -38.61
C ARG A 1171 1.58 -1.71 -37.65
N ASP A 1172 1.95 -0.48 -38.02
CA ASP A 1172 1.68 0.73 -37.24
C ASP A 1172 0.26 1.28 -37.47
N ASP A 1173 -0.45 0.77 -38.48
CA ASP A 1173 -1.81 1.15 -38.85
C ASP A 1173 -2.89 0.38 -38.07
N LEU A 1174 -2.50 -0.58 -37.21
CA LEU A 1174 -3.40 -1.36 -36.39
C LEU A 1174 -3.54 -0.79 -34.99
N PHE A 1175 -4.78 -0.59 -34.54
CA PHE A 1175 -5.08 -0.20 -33.16
C PHE A 1175 -6.37 -0.86 -32.65
N PRO A 1176 -6.33 -1.60 -31.53
CA PRO A 1176 -5.13 -2.05 -30.82
C PRO A 1176 -4.44 -3.20 -31.58
N ALA A 1177 -3.11 -3.21 -31.59
CA ALA A 1177 -2.29 -4.34 -32.09
C ALA A 1177 -1.84 -5.30 -30.97
N THR A 1178 -2.21 -5.03 -29.72
CA THR A 1178 -1.84 -5.80 -28.54
C THR A 1178 -3.07 -6.16 -27.73
N ALA A 1179 -3.11 -7.40 -27.26
CA ALA A 1179 -4.11 -7.92 -26.34
C ALA A 1179 -3.42 -8.58 -25.15
N TYR A 1180 -4.02 -8.47 -23.98
CA TYR A 1180 -3.57 -9.21 -22.79
C TYR A 1180 -4.68 -10.13 -22.32
N TYR A 1181 -4.48 -11.44 -22.47
CA TYR A 1181 -5.49 -12.45 -22.19
C TYR A 1181 -5.23 -13.13 -20.85
N THR A 1182 -6.20 -13.08 -19.94
CA THR A 1182 -6.22 -13.82 -18.68
C THR A 1182 -6.77 -15.21 -18.93
N MET A 1183 -5.99 -16.24 -18.65
CA MET A 1183 -6.36 -17.64 -18.81
C MET A 1183 -6.49 -18.26 -17.42
N ASN A 1184 -7.71 -18.36 -16.91
CA ASN A 1184 -7.98 -19.06 -15.65
C ASN A 1184 -8.00 -20.57 -15.90
N GLN A 1185 -8.65 -20.99 -16.98
CA GLN A 1185 -8.71 -22.36 -17.45
C GLN A 1185 -8.39 -22.47 -18.95
N ILE A 1186 -7.91 -23.65 -19.36
CA ILE A 1186 -7.72 -23.98 -20.77
C ILE A 1186 -9.01 -24.66 -21.28
N PRO A 1187 -9.59 -24.18 -22.40
CA PRO A 1187 -10.80 -24.79 -22.97
C PRO A 1187 -10.68 -26.29 -23.21
N GLY A 1188 -11.68 -27.05 -22.76
CA GLY A 1188 -11.73 -28.50 -22.95
C GLY A 1188 -10.84 -29.32 -22.00
N GLN A 1189 -10.09 -28.67 -21.09
CA GLN A 1189 -9.46 -29.34 -19.96
C GLN A 1189 -10.51 -29.54 -18.87
N LYS A 1190 -10.65 -30.76 -18.31
CA LYS A 1190 -11.52 -30.99 -17.16
C LYS A 1190 -10.97 -30.22 -15.95
N SER A 1191 -11.84 -29.50 -15.24
CA SER A 1191 -11.49 -28.80 -14.00
C SER A 1191 -10.77 -29.75 -13.04
N THR A 1192 -9.58 -29.36 -12.61
CA THR A 1192 -8.76 -30.10 -11.63
C THR A 1192 -9.17 -29.83 -10.19
N ALA A 1193 -10.30 -29.14 -9.94
CA ALA A 1193 -10.74 -28.76 -8.59
C ALA A 1193 -11.25 -29.94 -7.72
N GLU A 1194 -11.15 -31.18 -8.21
CA GLU A 1194 -11.48 -32.43 -7.47
C GLU A 1194 -10.25 -33.33 -7.17
N GLU A 1195 -9.01 -32.89 -7.42
CA GLU A 1195 -7.77 -33.53 -6.92
C GLU A 1195 -7.09 -32.66 -5.85
#